data_AF-A0A5C6FUK5-F1
#
_entry.id   AF-A0A5C6FUK5-F1
#
_cell.length_a   1.000
_cell.length_b   1.000
_cell.length_c   1.000
_cell.angle_alpha   90.00
_cell.angle_beta   90.00
_cell.angle_gamma   90.00
#
_symmetry.space_group_name_H-M   'P 1'
#
loop_
_entity.id
_entity.type
_entity.pdbx_description
1 polymer ?
#
loop_
_entity_poly.entity_id
_entity_poly.type
_entity_poly.pdbx_seq_one_letter_code
_entity_poly.pdbx_strand_id
1 'polypeptide(L)'
;MSSRTFLGQPIRTWANRCVAMAALIVTWASVAAYAVTPDPDPSASRPAKPPRPALEVYPPNVQLDSARDYQSFVAVLRRPDGITVDVTDQVRWSVGDDAVARVDGVRVVPIADGKTELVGRFSGHNFKVPVNVKDATVKPAISFAKDVMPVLTRSGCNTGSCHGAARGKDGFRLSLFGFDPDGDYHRITREMGVRRVNLAVPDESLMLRKAIGAVPHTGGKLFDVDSPYYATMLEWLQDGAPEDPSDAKPPAVESLAVYPQQAVIEGTGTKQRFVAVATYEDGTTRDVTNLSAFSSNNSGSADVDGTGTVTAGSRGEAFVMARFDTKTVGSQVLTLPEGLVYETPQQPARGEDQYIDQLVDKKLHQLRITPSGQCSDEEFIRRVTIDVIGLLPTEDEFHQFVNDPSENKRAELIDRLLARKEFSEIWAMKFAQLLMIKSTNQVSYKSAFLYSKWLTEQFQNRVPVDQMVHELLTSTGGTFSQPATNFYEIERDRLKTSENVAQVFLGIRTQCAQCHNHPFDRWTMDDYYGFAAFFSQIGRKQAEDYREKIIYNRGSGTTKHPVSGATVEPKFLGGEAPETRGKDRRKVLADWLTAPENPYFAKSIANRVWAHFMGVGLVDEVDDIRVSNPPSNPELFDTLGEKLVAYDFDFRALVRDICNSDAYQRSCQTNESNQHDNRNYAHAVIRRIPAESMLDCLSQVTDSPDKFRGLPLGARAVQIADGTTSNYFLTTFGRSPRATVCECEASTDPSLSQALHLLNGNSVQGKIASGKLIRTWLKEEKLSPEQILDRLYVRSLSRMPTKEERDDLLAMVNEQSNAEAVLQDVAWAILNSREFAFNH
;
A
#
# COMPACT_ATOMS: atom_id res chain seq x y z
N MET A 1 20.83 -40.05 -28.37
CA MET A 1 20.20 -41.32 -28.78
C MET A 1 19.50 -41.93 -27.58
N SER A 2 18.21 -42.28 -27.76
CA SER A 2 17.36 -43.24 -27.02
C SER A 2 17.91 -43.81 -25.70
N SER A 3 17.32 -43.55 -24.52
CA SER A 3 16.05 -44.08 -23.98
C SER A 3 16.01 -45.59 -23.66
N ARG A 4 15.59 -45.86 -22.41
CA ARG A 4 14.82 -47.02 -21.87
C ARG A 4 15.53 -48.24 -21.23
N THR A 5 15.38 -48.29 -19.89
CA THR A 5 14.80 -49.35 -19.02
C THR A 5 15.10 -50.84 -19.30
N PHE A 6 15.43 -51.63 -18.25
CA PHE A 6 14.54 -52.65 -17.64
C PHE A 6 15.14 -53.33 -16.39
N LEU A 7 14.23 -53.86 -15.57
CA LEU A 7 14.31 -54.57 -14.29
C LEU A 7 15.27 -55.78 -14.17
N GLY A 8 15.65 -56.12 -12.92
CA GLY A 8 15.53 -57.51 -12.45
C GLY A 8 16.55 -58.08 -11.44
N GLN A 9 16.15 -58.10 -10.15
CA GLN A 9 16.21 -59.27 -9.24
C GLN A 9 17.61 -59.75 -8.67
N PRO A 10 17.67 -60.65 -7.63
CA PRO A 10 17.67 -60.30 -6.20
C PRO A 10 18.71 -61.13 -5.37
N ILE A 11 18.52 -61.24 -4.04
CA ILE A 11 18.81 -62.40 -3.14
C ILE A 11 19.89 -62.20 -2.03
N ARG A 12 19.37 -62.16 -0.77
CA ARG A 12 19.81 -62.83 0.49
C ARG A 12 21.17 -62.44 1.09
N THR A 13 21.42 -62.34 2.41
CA THR A 13 20.89 -62.93 3.67
C THR A 13 21.73 -62.31 4.83
N TRP A 14 21.27 -62.13 6.08
CA TRP A 14 21.44 -62.99 7.29
C TRP A 14 21.17 -62.06 8.50
N ALA A 15 20.17 -62.30 9.36
CA ALA A 15 20.19 -63.10 10.61
C ALA A 15 20.78 -62.43 11.88
N ASN A 16 19.86 -62.02 12.77
CA ASN A 16 19.81 -62.03 14.26
C ASN A 16 21.08 -61.86 15.12
N ARG A 17 20.97 -60.96 16.14
CA ARG A 17 21.28 -61.26 17.56
C ARG A 17 20.46 -60.38 18.54
N CYS A 18 19.93 -61.01 19.59
CA CYS A 18 19.35 -60.41 20.79
C CYS A 18 20.40 -60.31 21.91
N VAL A 19 20.32 -59.32 22.81
CA VAL A 19 20.69 -59.40 24.26
C VAL A 19 19.86 -58.35 25.05
N ALA A 20 19.56 -58.66 26.31
CA ALA A 20 18.52 -58.10 27.17
C ALA A 20 19.03 -57.25 28.38
N MET A 21 18.05 -56.58 29.02
CA MET A 21 17.83 -56.31 30.47
C MET A 21 18.71 -55.36 31.32
N ALA A 22 18.06 -54.35 31.94
CA ALA A 22 17.93 -54.06 33.41
C ALA A 22 17.50 -52.58 33.60
N ALA A 23 16.28 -52.22 34.03
CA ALA A 23 15.63 -52.26 35.37
C ALA A 23 15.99 -51.08 36.31
N LEU A 24 15.03 -50.18 36.58
CA LEU A 24 14.82 -49.55 37.90
C LEU A 24 13.41 -48.94 38.05
N ILE A 25 12.83 -49.21 39.21
CA ILE A 25 11.45 -48.98 39.66
C ILE A 25 11.38 -47.65 40.44
N VAL A 26 10.38 -46.80 40.18
CA VAL A 26 9.68 -46.02 41.24
C VAL A 26 8.21 -45.85 40.86
N THR A 27 7.35 -46.38 41.73
CA THR A 27 5.88 -46.29 41.71
C THR A 27 5.40 -44.99 42.37
N TRP A 28 4.52 -44.22 41.72
CA TRP A 28 3.48 -43.42 42.40
C TRP A 28 2.15 -43.60 41.65
N ALA A 29 1.14 -44.06 42.38
CA ALA A 29 -0.20 -44.30 41.90
C ALA A 29 -1.04 -43.03 42.02
N SER A 30 -1.72 -42.64 40.94
CA SER A 30 -2.88 -41.76 40.97
C SER A 30 -3.91 -42.27 39.96
N VAL A 31 -5.10 -42.52 40.48
CA VAL A 31 -6.26 -43.12 39.83
C VAL A 31 -6.70 -42.27 38.63
N ALA A 32 -6.72 -42.87 37.43
CA ALA A 32 -7.43 -42.34 36.27
C ALA A 32 -8.44 -43.41 35.81
N ALA A 33 -9.71 -42.99 35.71
CA ALA A 33 -10.82 -43.82 35.31
C ALA A 33 -10.59 -44.42 33.92
N TYR A 34 -10.86 -45.71 33.77
CA TYR A 34 -10.98 -46.37 32.47
C TYR A 34 -12.20 -45.78 31.74
N ALA A 35 -11.96 -44.83 30.85
CA ALA A 35 -12.88 -44.53 29.76
C ALA A 35 -12.58 -45.53 28.62
N VAL A 36 -13.55 -46.40 28.35
CA VAL A 36 -13.58 -47.25 27.16
C VAL A 36 -13.53 -46.32 25.94
N THR A 37 -12.45 -46.38 25.17
CA THR A 37 -12.39 -45.74 23.86
C THR A 37 -13.41 -46.41 22.93
N PRO A 38 -14.38 -45.69 22.35
CA PRO A 38 -15.23 -46.28 21.33
C PRO A 38 -14.39 -46.62 20.10
N ASP A 39 -14.73 -47.73 19.43
CA ASP A 39 -14.22 -48.05 18.10
C ASP A 39 -14.37 -46.82 17.17
N PRO A 40 -13.37 -46.57 16.29
CA PRO A 40 -13.46 -45.46 15.35
C PRO A 40 -14.67 -45.67 14.44
N ASP A 41 -15.59 -44.69 14.46
CA ASP A 41 -16.75 -44.64 13.58
C ASP A 41 -16.28 -44.70 12.11
N PRO A 42 -16.67 -45.73 11.33
CA PRO A 42 -16.33 -45.84 9.92
C PRO A 42 -17.04 -44.80 9.03
N SER A 43 -17.74 -43.82 9.61
CA SER A 43 -18.35 -42.70 8.88
C SER A 43 -17.37 -41.55 8.54
N ALA A 44 -16.14 -41.55 9.07
CA ALA A 44 -15.17 -40.49 8.86
C ALA A 44 -14.17 -40.74 7.72
N SER A 45 -14.65 -40.85 6.47
CA SER A 45 -13.86 -40.51 5.25
C SER A 45 -14.73 -40.51 3.99
N ARG A 46 -15.88 -39.83 4.03
CA ARG A 46 -16.49 -39.41 2.76
C ARG A 46 -15.71 -38.19 2.26
N PRO A 47 -15.20 -38.18 1.00
CA PRO A 47 -14.66 -36.95 0.44
C PRO A 47 -15.73 -35.86 0.60
N ALA A 48 -15.33 -34.71 1.13
CA ALA A 48 -16.21 -33.55 1.21
C ALA A 48 -16.87 -33.36 -0.17
N LYS A 49 -18.20 -33.30 -0.19
CA LYS A 49 -18.96 -33.08 -1.42
C LYS A 49 -18.32 -31.87 -2.12
N PRO A 50 -17.94 -31.95 -3.41
CA PRO A 50 -17.36 -30.81 -4.11
C PRO A 50 -18.28 -29.60 -3.88
N PRO A 51 -17.74 -28.42 -3.54
CA PRO A 51 -18.55 -27.25 -3.29
C PRO A 51 -19.46 -27.06 -4.51
N ARG A 52 -20.77 -27.04 -4.28
CA ARG A 52 -21.72 -26.83 -5.37
C ARG A 52 -21.41 -25.47 -5.97
N PRO A 53 -21.46 -25.32 -7.31
CA PRO A 53 -21.36 -24.00 -7.91
C PRO A 53 -22.39 -23.07 -7.25
N ALA A 54 -21.90 -21.96 -6.70
CA ALA A 54 -22.74 -20.96 -6.05
C ALA A 54 -23.12 -19.93 -7.11
N LEU A 55 -24.42 -19.82 -7.39
CA LEU A 55 -24.96 -18.79 -8.26
C LEU A 55 -25.46 -17.64 -7.39
N GLU A 56 -24.82 -16.49 -7.51
CA GLU A 56 -25.14 -15.28 -6.76
C GLU A 56 -25.77 -14.26 -7.70
N VAL A 57 -26.76 -13.52 -7.22
CA VAL A 57 -27.36 -12.40 -7.96
C VAL A 57 -27.15 -11.12 -7.19
N TYR A 58 -26.72 -10.09 -7.90
CA TYR A 58 -26.48 -8.77 -7.34
C TYR A 58 -27.33 -7.71 -8.01
N PRO A 59 -27.80 -6.69 -7.26
CA PRO A 59 -27.71 -6.59 -5.80
C PRO A 59 -28.57 -7.66 -5.08
N PRO A 60 -28.30 -7.97 -3.80
CA PRO A 60 -29.01 -9.03 -3.06
C PRO A 60 -30.47 -8.68 -2.70
N ASN A 61 -30.86 -7.43 -2.88
CA ASN A 61 -32.21 -6.91 -2.73
C ASN A 61 -32.42 -5.75 -3.70
N VAL A 62 -33.66 -5.50 -4.09
CA VAL A 62 -34.06 -4.41 -4.98
C VAL A 62 -35.14 -3.57 -4.30
N GLN A 63 -34.88 -2.27 -4.19
CA GLN A 63 -35.85 -1.28 -3.74
C GLN A 63 -36.08 -0.29 -4.89
N LEU A 64 -37.35 -0.05 -5.22
CA LEU A 64 -37.80 0.91 -6.25
C LEU A 64 -38.80 1.85 -5.59
N ASP A 65 -38.46 3.14 -5.48
CA ASP A 65 -39.17 4.16 -4.72
C ASP A 65 -39.89 5.20 -5.60
N SER A 66 -39.86 5.03 -6.93
CA SER A 66 -40.59 5.90 -7.85
C SER A 66 -40.81 5.27 -9.22
N ALA A 67 -41.69 5.85 -10.04
CA ALA A 67 -41.88 5.49 -11.44
C ALA A 67 -40.62 5.68 -12.32
N ARG A 68 -39.61 6.43 -11.86
CA ARG A 68 -38.33 6.61 -12.58
C ARG A 68 -37.30 5.53 -12.27
N ASP A 69 -37.52 4.78 -11.20
CA ASP A 69 -36.50 3.89 -10.68
C ASP A 69 -36.37 2.64 -11.56
N TYR A 70 -35.16 2.13 -11.60
CA TYR A 70 -34.85 0.82 -12.14
C TYR A 70 -33.68 0.26 -11.36
N GLN A 71 -33.54 -1.06 -11.39
CA GLN A 71 -32.36 -1.73 -10.85
C GLN A 71 -31.82 -2.74 -11.85
N SER A 72 -30.61 -2.48 -12.35
CA SER A 72 -29.84 -3.44 -13.13
C SER A 72 -29.35 -4.56 -12.21
N PHE A 73 -29.23 -5.77 -12.74
CA PHE A 73 -28.76 -6.93 -11.98
C PHE A 73 -27.75 -7.75 -12.78
N VAL A 74 -26.91 -8.50 -12.06
CA VAL A 74 -25.94 -9.44 -12.61
C VAL A 74 -26.03 -10.78 -11.87
N ALA A 75 -25.97 -11.88 -12.60
CA ALA A 75 -25.87 -13.22 -12.06
C ALA A 75 -24.45 -13.77 -12.28
N VAL A 76 -23.77 -14.11 -11.19
CA VAL A 76 -22.39 -14.59 -11.18
C VAL A 76 -22.36 -16.03 -10.69
N LEU A 77 -21.88 -16.93 -11.54
CA LEU A 77 -21.63 -18.32 -11.20
C LEU A 77 -20.19 -18.46 -10.68
N ARG A 78 -20.03 -18.91 -9.42
CA ARG A 78 -18.73 -19.27 -8.86
C ARG A 78 -18.48 -20.77 -9.02
N ARG A 79 -17.46 -21.12 -9.78
CA ARG A 79 -16.99 -22.50 -9.98
C ARG A 79 -16.28 -23.02 -8.70
N PRO A 80 -16.15 -24.35 -8.54
CA PRO A 80 -15.44 -24.95 -7.40
C PRO A 80 -13.97 -24.52 -7.26
N ASP A 81 -13.33 -24.16 -8.37
CA ASP A 81 -11.96 -23.61 -8.43
C ASP A 81 -11.90 -22.10 -8.15
N GLY A 82 -13.02 -21.47 -7.78
CA GLY A 82 -13.10 -20.05 -7.44
C GLY A 82 -13.30 -19.12 -8.63
N ILE A 83 -13.24 -19.60 -9.88
CA ILE A 83 -13.49 -18.78 -11.07
C ILE A 83 -14.94 -18.29 -11.08
N THR A 84 -15.13 -17.00 -11.36
CA THR A 84 -16.43 -16.37 -11.51
C THR A 84 -16.78 -16.20 -12.98
N VAL A 85 -18.02 -16.53 -13.34
CA VAL A 85 -18.54 -16.41 -14.70
C VAL A 85 -19.83 -15.58 -14.67
N ASP A 86 -19.90 -14.51 -15.45
CA ASP A 86 -21.15 -13.79 -15.71
C ASP A 86 -22.07 -14.70 -16.55
N VAL A 87 -23.16 -15.16 -15.93
CA VAL A 87 -24.18 -16.01 -16.56
C VAL A 87 -25.50 -15.25 -16.76
N THR A 88 -25.51 -13.93 -16.61
CA THR A 88 -26.73 -13.09 -16.62
C THR A 88 -27.58 -13.34 -17.87
N ASP A 89 -26.95 -13.40 -19.05
CA ASP A 89 -27.64 -13.62 -20.33
C ASP A 89 -28.08 -15.08 -20.54
N GLN A 90 -27.56 -16.02 -19.75
CA GLN A 90 -27.87 -17.45 -19.83
C GLN A 90 -29.02 -17.84 -18.88
N VAL A 91 -29.31 -16.99 -17.89
CA VAL A 91 -30.41 -17.16 -16.93
C VAL A 91 -31.73 -16.77 -17.60
N ARG A 92 -32.80 -17.54 -17.37
CA ARG A 92 -34.17 -17.08 -17.67
C ARG A 92 -34.73 -16.29 -16.50
N TRP A 93 -35.10 -15.05 -16.76
CA TRP A 93 -35.60 -14.11 -15.76
C TRP A 93 -37.12 -13.95 -15.84
N SER A 94 -37.74 -13.87 -14.67
CA SER A 94 -39.15 -13.50 -14.47
C SER A 94 -39.30 -12.79 -13.13
N VAL A 95 -40.47 -12.21 -12.87
CA VAL A 95 -40.86 -11.78 -11.52
C VAL A 95 -41.90 -12.75 -10.94
N GLY A 96 -42.00 -12.83 -9.62
CA GLY A 96 -43.01 -13.65 -8.93
C GLY A 96 -44.43 -13.15 -9.15
N ASP A 97 -44.60 -11.83 -9.14
CA ASP A 97 -45.83 -11.08 -9.40
C ASP A 97 -45.54 -9.98 -10.42
N ASP A 98 -46.10 -10.10 -11.62
CA ASP A 98 -45.95 -9.19 -12.76
C ASP A 98 -46.90 -7.99 -12.71
N ALA A 99 -47.82 -7.94 -11.74
CA ALA A 99 -48.59 -6.74 -11.44
C ALA A 99 -47.78 -5.71 -10.64
N VAL A 100 -46.73 -6.14 -9.93
CA VAL A 100 -45.90 -5.28 -9.05
C VAL A 100 -44.67 -4.71 -9.78
N ALA A 101 -43.95 -5.54 -10.54
CA ALA A 101 -42.75 -5.14 -11.29
C ALA A 101 -42.63 -5.94 -12.58
N ARG A 102 -41.75 -5.53 -13.50
CA ARG A 102 -41.36 -6.38 -14.66
C ARG A 102 -39.87 -6.37 -14.90
N VAL A 103 -39.41 -7.41 -15.61
CA VAL A 103 -38.05 -7.47 -16.13
C VAL A 103 -38.00 -6.78 -17.50
N ASP A 104 -37.03 -5.89 -17.70
CA ASP A 104 -36.75 -5.20 -18.95
C ASP A 104 -35.26 -5.39 -19.30
N GLY A 105 -34.96 -6.39 -20.12
CA GLY A 105 -33.60 -6.85 -20.36
C GLY A 105 -32.94 -7.35 -19.07
N VAL A 106 -31.88 -6.68 -18.62
CA VAL A 106 -31.16 -6.97 -17.36
C VAL A 106 -31.52 -5.99 -16.24
N ARG A 107 -32.72 -5.40 -16.31
CA ARG A 107 -33.24 -4.44 -15.33
C ARG A 107 -34.58 -4.90 -14.78
N VAL A 108 -34.87 -4.52 -13.53
CA VAL A 108 -36.22 -4.57 -12.95
C VAL A 108 -36.76 -3.15 -12.88
N VAL A 109 -38.01 -2.98 -13.31
CA VAL A 109 -38.72 -1.68 -13.31
C VAL A 109 -40.07 -1.82 -12.60
N PRO A 110 -40.58 -0.76 -11.95
CA PRO A 110 -41.81 -0.81 -11.17
C PRO A 110 -43.06 -0.77 -12.06
N ILE A 111 -44.15 -1.37 -11.57
CA ILE A 111 -45.50 -1.31 -12.18
C ILE A 111 -46.53 -0.83 -11.17
N ALA A 112 -46.57 -1.43 -9.98
CA ALA A 112 -47.47 -1.05 -8.88
C ALA A 112 -46.80 -1.30 -7.53
N ASP A 113 -47.29 -0.59 -6.50
CA ASP A 113 -46.79 -0.74 -5.14
C ASP A 113 -46.99 -2.16 -4.62
N GLY A 114 -45.98 -2.72 -3.97
CA GLY A 114 -46.05 -4.07 -3.43
C GLY A 114 -44.69 -4.73 -3.25
N LYS A 115 -44.74 -6.01 -2.89
CA LYS A 115 -43.56 -6.87 -2.74
C LYS A 115 -43.65 -8.02 -3.72
N THR A 116 -42.56 -8.28 -4.42
CA THR A 116 -42.41 -9.39 -5.35
C THR A 116 -40.98 -9.94 -5.25
N GLU A 117 -40.61 -10.85 -6.14
CA GLU A 117 -39.26 -11.41 -6.20
C GLU A 117 -38.80 -11.44 -7.66
N LEU A 118 -37.56 -11.04 -7.92
CA LEU A 118 -36.88 -11.35 -9.18
C LEU A 118 -36.48 -12.83 -9.13
N VAL A 119 -37.01 -13.62 -10.04
CA VAL A 119 -36.79 -15.06 -10.13
C VAL A 119 -35.91 -15.36 -11.32
N GLY A 120 -34.74 -15.94 -11.08
CA GLY A 120 -33.88 -16.47 -12.14
C GLY A 120 -33.87 -17.99 -12.14
N ARG A 121 -33.87 -18.58 -13.34
CA ARG A 121 -33.78 -20.04 -13.56
C ARG A 121 -32.57 -20.37 -14.42
N PHE A 122 -31.66 -21.17 -13.88
CA PHE A 122 -30.43 -21.60 -14.57
C PHE A 122 -30.03 -23.01 -14.16
N SER A 123 -29.81 -23.90 -15.14
CA SER A 123 -29.35 -25.28 -14.92
C SER A 123 -30.12 -26.04 -13.83
N GLY A 124 -31.44 -25.92 -13.82
CA GLY A 124 -32.32 -26.58 -12.82
C GLY A 124 -32.36 -25.95 -11.43
N HIS A 125 -31.63 -24.85 -11.22
CA HIS A 125 -31.65 -24.06 -9.98
C HIS A 125 -32.53 -22.83 -10.16
N ASN A 126 -33.31 -22.52 -9.12
CA ASN A 126 -34.07 -21.29 -9.02
C ASN A 126 -33.48 -20.44 -7.90
N PHE A 127 -33.42 -19.14 -8.12
CA PHE A 127 -32.98 -18.17 -7.12
C PHE A 127 -33.90 -16.96 -7.17
N LYS A 128 -34.02 -16.31 -6.01
CA LYS A 128 -35.02 -15.28 -5.74
C LYS A 128 -34.32 -14.11 -5.08
N VAL A 129 -34.48 -12.93 -5.65
CA VAL A 129 -34.04 -11.66 -5.06
C VAL A 129 -35.28 -10.88 -4.67
N PRO A 130 -35.44 -10.47 -3.39
CA PRO A 130 -36.57 -9.65 -2.98
C PRO A 130 -36.63 -8.33 -3.75
N VAL A 131 -37.83 -7.96 -4.21
CA VAL A 131 -38.11 -6.68 -4.88
C VAL A 131 -39.23 -5.99 -4.11
N ASN A 132 -38.99 -4.79 -3.61
CA ASN A 132 -39.99 -3.96 -2.97
C ASN A 132 -40.20 -2.69 -3.79
N VAL A 133 -41.46 -2.41 -4.13
CA VAL A 133 -41.88 -1.28 -4.95
C VAL A 133 -42.77 -0.36 -4.12
N LYS A 134 -42.45 0.92 -4.12
CA LYS A 134 -43.20 1.99 -3.48
C LYS A 134 -43.34 3.18 -4.44
N ASP A 135 -44.46 3.88 -4.37
CA ASP A 135 -44.71 5.09 -5.14
C ASP A 135 -44.54 4.88 -6.67
N ALA A 136 -44.92 3.69 -7.17
CA ALA A 136 -44.71 3.22 -8.55
C ALA A 136 -45.33 4.11 -9.63
N THR A 137 -46.35 4.91 -9.27
CA THR A 137 -47.02 5.85 -10.17
C THR A 137 -46.53 7.29 -10.01
N VAL A 138 -45.70 7.58 -9.00
CA VAL A 138 -45.15 8.90 -8.76
C VAL A 138 -43.92 9.07 -9.63
N LYS A 139 -43.91 10.11 -10.47
CA LYS A 139 -42.74 10.49 -11.28
C LYS A 139 -42.16 11.81 -10.71
N PRO A 140 -41.14 11.76 -9.83
CA PRO A 140 -40.55 12.96 -9.24
C PRO A 140 -40.02 13.95 -10.30
N ALA A 141 -39.94 15.24 -9.98
CA ALA A 141 -39.25 16.20 -10.85
C ALA A 141 -37.75 15.91 -10.90
N ILE A 142 -37.06 16.32 -11.98
CA ILE A 142 -35.61 16.17 -12.07
C ILE A 142 -34.93 17.09 -11.05
N SER A 143 -34.15 16.48 -10.14
CA SER A 143 -33.37 17.21 -9.14
C SER A 143 -32.03 17.66 -9.73
N PHE A 144 -31.62 18.89 -9.42
CA PHE A 144 -30.33 19.36 -9.88
C PHE A 144 -29.18 18.58 -9.22
N ALA A 145 -29.22 18.44 -7.89
CA ALA A 145 -28.19 17.74 -7.13
C ALA A 145 -28.22 16.21 -7.36
N LYS A 146 -29.41 15.58 -7.40
CA LYS A 146 -29.51 14.10 -7.54
C LYS A 146 -29.43 13.59 -8.98
N ASP A 147 -29.77 14.38 -10.00
CA ASP A 147 -29.88 13.87 -11.38
C ASP A 147 -28.98 14.62 -12.37
N VAL A 148 -29.02 15.95 -12.38
CA VAL A 148 -28.21 16.76 -13.30
C VAL A 148 -26.73 16.68 -12.96
N MET A 149 -26.37 16.80 -11.68
CA MET A 149 -24.97 16.85 -11.27
C MET A 149 -24.21 15.53 -11.46
N PRO A 150 -24.81 14.35 -11.21
CA PRO A 150 -24.22 13.09 -11.60
C PRO A 150 -24.02 12.95 -13.12
N VAL A 151 -24.94 13.45 -13.95
CA VAL A 151 -24.75 13.46 -15.41
C VAL A 151 -23.53 14.29 -15.80
N LEU A 152 -23.37 15.50 -15.25
CA LEU A 152 -22.21 16.34 -15.54
C LEU A 152 -20.90 15.66 -15.10
N THR A 153 -20.92 15.00 -13.95
CA THR A 153 -19.77 14.30 -13.37
C THR A 153 -19.38 13.08 -14.20
N ARG A 154 -20.35 12.20 -14.46
CA ARG A 154 -20.19 11.00 -15.27
C ARG A 154 -19.66 11.29 -16.66
N SER A 155 -20.16 12.36 -17.27
CA SER A 155 -19.82 12.76 -18.63
C SER A 155 -18.49 13.52 -18.72
N GLY A 156 -17.87 13.84 -17.58
CA GLY A 156 -16.58 14.50 -17.51
C GLY A 156 -16.60 16.03 -17.54
N CYS A 157 -17.78 16.68 -17.54
CA CYS A 157 -17.93 18.12 -17.67
C CYS A 157 -17.20 18.90 -16.57
N ASN A 158 -17.29 18.42 -15.33
CA ASN A 158 -16.78 19.06 -14.12
C ASN A 158 -15.50 18.37 -13.58
N THR A 159 -14.73 17.73 -14.47
CA THR A 159 -13.42 17.15 -14.14
C THR A 159 -12.32 18.22 -14.11
N GLY A 160 -11.16 17.89 -13.53
CA GLY A 160 -10.02 18.81 -13.40
C GLY A 160 -9.39 19.22 -14.75
N SER A 161 -9.61 18.44 -15.81
CA SER A 161 -9.20 18.78 -17.18
C SER A 161 -10.17 19.74 -17.88
N CYS A 162 -11.40 19.87 -17.38
CA CYS A 162 -12.50 20.65 -17.97
C CYS A 162 -12.99 21.75 -17.00
N HIS A 163 -14.30 21.93 -16.83
CA HIS A 163 -14.87 23.05 -16.07
C HIS A 163 -14.64 22.92 -14.56
N GLY A 164 -14.28 21.74 -14.05
CA GLY A 164 -13.89 21.52 -12.65
C GLY A 164 -12.45 21.94 -12.32
N ALA A 165 -11.69 22.39 -13.31
CA ALA A 165 -10.36 22.97 -13.07
C ALA A 165 -10.45 24.14 -12.09
N ALA A 166 -9.39 24.39 -11.31
CA ALA A 166 -9.38 25.48 -10.32
C ALA A 166 -9.72 26.87 -10.90
N ARG A 167 -9.40 27.11 -12.18
CA ARG A 167 -9.74 28.33 -12.93
C ARG A 167 -10.95 28.19 -13.84
N GLY A 168 -11.58 27.01 -13.91
CA GLY A 168 -12.56 26.65 -14.94
C GLY A 168 -11.97 26.65 -16.35
N LYS A 169 -12.85 26.70 -17.35
CA LYS A 169 -12.52 26.89 -18.77
C LYS A 169 -13.37 28.00 -19.36
N ASP A 170 -12.73 28.94 -20.05
CA ASP A 170 -13.37 30.03 -20.78
C ASP A 170 -14.39 30.83 -19.94
N GLY A 171 -14.06 31.07 -18.67
CA GLY A 171 -14.94 31.79 -17.73
C GLY A 171 -16.12 30.97 -17.21
N PHE A 172 -16.18 29.66 -17.47
CA PHE A 172 -17.13 28.75 -16.86
C PHE A 172 -16.42 27.77 -15.92
N ARG A 173 -16.70 27.93 -14.62
CA ARG A 173 -16.10 27.17 -13.53
C ARG A 173 -17.22 26.40 -12.83
N LEU A 174 -17.06 25.09 -12.77
CA LEU A 174 -17.88 24.22 -11.95
C LEU A 174 -17.03 23.71 -10.78
N SER A 175 -17.70 23.23 -9.75
CA SER A 175 -17.08 22.51 -8.66
C SER A 175 -16.52 21.18 -9.17
N LEU A 176 -15.33 20.79 -8.70
CA LEU A 176 -14.68 19.57 -9.15
C LEU A 176 -15.51 18.35 -8.75
N PHE A 177 -15.98 17.57 -9.73
CA PHE A 177 -16.87 16.42 -9.53
C PHE A 177 -18.17 16.73 -8.78
N GLY A 178 -18.67 17.97 -8.87
CA GLY A 178 -20.00 18.32 -8.37
C GLY A 178 -20.07 18.50 -6.85
N PHE A 179 -18.96 18.81 -6.18
CA PHE A 179 -18.90 18.96 -4.72
C PHE A 179 -19.72 20.12 -4.15
N ASP A 180 -20.04 21.14 -4.95
CA ASP A 180 -20.83 22.31 -4.54
C ASP A 180 -22.04 22.46 -5.49
N PRO A 181 -23.08 21.61 -5.35
CA PRO A 181 -24.26 21.66 -6.20
C PRO A 181 -24.96 23.02 -6.16
N ASP A 182 -25.15 23.61 -4.98
CA ASP A 182 -25.81 24.91 -4.82
C ASP A 182 -25.06 26.02 -5.62
N GLY A 183 -23.72 26.08 -5.48
CA GLY A 183 -22.91 27.01 -6.26
C GLY A 183 -22.87 26.68 -7.74
N ASP A 184 -22.86 25.41 -8.13
CA ASP A 184 -22.86 25.00 -9.53
C ASP A 184 -24.18 25.29 -10.23
N TYR A 185 -25.31 25.15 -9.52
CA TYR A 185 -26.61 25.60 -9.99
C TYR A 185 -26.56 27.10 -10.32
N HIS A 186 -26.06 27.92 -9.39
CA HIS A 186 -25.90 29.35 -9.61
C HIS A 186 -24.99 29.66 -10.80
N ARG A 187 -23.86 28.96 -10.92
CA ARG A 187 -22.91 29.16 -12.04
C ARG A 187 -23.55 28.75 -13.36
N ILE A 188 -24.35 27.69 -13.42
CA ILE A 188 -25.01 27.28 -14.66
C ILE A 188 -26.12 28.25 -15.04
N THR A 189 -26.96 28.66 -14.09
CA THR A 189 -28.23 29.32 -14.38
C THR A 189 -28.21 30.85 -14.22
N ARG A 190 -27.34 31.42 -13.37
CA ARG A 190 -27.39 32.83 -12.95
C ARG A 190 -26.13 33.64 -13.29
N GLU A 191 -24.93 33.08 -13.09
CA GLU A 191 -23.67 33.82 -13.17
C GLU A 191 -23.44 34.54 -14.53
N MET A 192 -23.91 33.94 -15.63
CA MET A 192 -23.83 34.53 -16.98
C MET A 192 -25.15 34.48 -17.75
N GLY A 193 -26.28 34.75 -17.09
CA GLY A 193 -27.61 34.89 -17.72
C GLY A 193 -27.96 33.77 -18.74
N VAL A 194 -28.64 34.12 -19.83
CA VAL A 194 -29.12 33.18 -20.87
C VAL A 194 -28.03 32.61 -21.79
N ARG A 195 -26.74 32.81 -21.48
CA ARG A 195 -25.66 32.35 -22.36
C ARG A 195 -25.44 30.84 -22.31
N ARG A 196 -25.73 30.22 -21.17
CA ARG A 196 -25.47 28.78 -20.91
C ARG A 196 -26.73 27.93 -21.08
N VAL A 197 -27.86 28.47 -20.61
CA VAL A 197 -29.19 27.87 -20.66
C VAL A 197 -30.16 28.75 -21.44
N ASN A 198 -31.00 28.15 -22.27
CA ASN A 198 -32.07 28.81 -23.01
C ASN A 198 -33.41 28.17 -22.63
N LEU A 199 -34.12 28.75 -21.66
CA LEU A 199 -35.40 28.20 -21.19
C LEU A 199 -36.56 28.42 -22.17
N ALA A 200 -36.41 29.29 -23.17
CA ALA A 200 -37.42 29.48 -24.22
C ALA A 200 -37.38 28.38 -25.27
N VAL A 201 -36.17 27.87 -25.57
CA VAL A 201 -35.92 26.73 -26.46
C VAL A 201 -34.90 25.81 -25.78
N PRO A 202 -35.34 24.95 -24.84
CA PRO A 202 -34.47 24.15 -23.97
C PRO A 202 -33.38 23.35 -24.68
N ASP A 203 -33.72 22.72 -25.81
CA ASP A 203 -32.82 21.93 -26.65
C ASP A 203 -31.74 22.77 -27.36
N GLU A 204 -31.96 24.08 -27.50
CA GLU A 204 -30.98 25.06 -28.00
C GLU A 204 -30.06 25.61 -26.90
N SER A 205 -30.17 25.14 -25.66
CA SER A 205 -29.26 25.51 -24.58
C SER A 205 -27.81 25.18 -24.95
N LEU A 206 -26.92 26.18 -24.90
CA LEU A 206 -25.54 26.03 -25.34
C LEU A 206 -24.80 24.90 -24.61
N MET A 207 -25.08 24.70 -23.31
CA MET A 207 -24.50 23.60 -22.55
C MET A 207 -24.87 22.22 -23.13
N LEU A 208 -26.12 22.06 -23.59
CA LEU A 208 -26.62 20.81 -24.14
C LEU A 208 -26.08 20.59 -25.56
N ARG A 209 -26.12 21.63 -26.41
CA ARG A 209 -25.57 21.58 -27.77
C ARG A 209 -24.07 21.27 -27.82
N LYS A 210 -23.30 21.80 -26.88
CA LYS A 210 -21.87 21.46 -26.75
C LYS A 210 -21.66 20.02 -26.29
N ALA A 211 -22.45 19.54 -25.32
CA ALA A 211 -22.33 18.18 -24.81
C ALA A 211 -22.59 17.11 -25.88
N ILE A 212 -23.54 17.35 -26.79
CA ILE A 212 -23.81 16.42 -27.92
C ILE A 212 -22.91 16.65 -29.15
N GLY A 213 -22.01 17.63 -29.10
CA GLY A 213 -21.12 17.97 -30.22
C GLY A 213 -21.79 18.72 -31.38
N ALA A 214 -23.01 19.25 -31.20
CA ALA A 214 -23.70 20.06 -32.21
C ALA A 214 -23.09 21.46 -32.37
N VAL A 215 -22.30 21.90 -31.40
CA VAL A 215 -21.49 23.13 -31.44
C VAL A 215 -20.06 22.76 -31.04
N PRO A 216 -19.03 23.33 -31.71
CA PRO A 216 -17.64 23.09 -31.34
C PRO A 216 -17.36 23.33 -29.85
N HIS A 217 -16.71 22.35 -29.23
CA HIS A 217 -16.36 22.35 -27.83
C HIS A 217 -15.00 21.69 -27.65
N THR A 218 -14.08 22.35 -26.95
CA THR A 218 -12.73 21.84 -26.70
C THR A 218 -12.74 20.52 -25.91
N GLY A 219 -13.74 20.32 -25.04
CA GLY A 219 -13.94 19.04 -24.35
C GLY A 219 -14.54 17.93 -25.21
N GLY A 220 -14.81 18.18 -26.49
CA GLY A 220 -15.41 17.22 -27.41
C GLY A 220 -16.89 16.95 -27.14
N LYS A 221 -17.40 15.91 -27.82
CA LYS A 221 -18.73 15.32 -27.60
C LYS A 221 -18.66 14.40 -26.38
N LEU A 222 -19.63 14.54 -25.47
CA LEU A 222 -19.68 13.83 -24.21
C LEU A 222 -20.75 12.75 -24.17
N PHE A 223 -21.89 12.95 -24.86
CA PHE A 223 -22.95 11.95 -24.97
C PHE A 223 -23.84 12.16 -26.21
N ASP A 224 -24.61 11.14 -26.58
CA ASP A 224 -25.53 11.16 -27.72
C ASP A 224 -26.90 11.79 -27.39
N VAL A 225 -27.65 12.18 -28.43
CA VAL A 225 -28.99 12.81 -28.30
C VAL A 225 -30.03 11.81 -27.79
N ASP A 226 -29.88 10.53 -28.10
CA ASP A 226 -30.73 9.43 -27.63
C ASP A 226 -30.28 8.86 -26.28
N SER A 227 -29.25 9.45 -25.66
CA SER A 227 -28.77 9.01 -24.35
C SER A 227 -29.72 9.39 -23.22
N PRO A 228 -29.79 8.60 -22.12
CA PRO A 228 -30.52 8.99 -20.93
C PRO A 228 -29.97 10.28 -20.29
N TYR A 229 -28.68 10.57 -20.51
CA TYR A 229 -28.04 11.80 -20.03
C TYR A 229 -28.64 13.04 -20.71
N TYR A 230 -28.78 13.01 -22.04
CA TYR A 230 -29.42 14.09 -22.78
C TYR A 230 -30.88 14.27 -22.35
N ALA A 231 -31.63 13.17 -22.21
CA ALA A 231 -33.03 13.21 -21.78
C ALA A 231 -33.21 13.86 -20.41
N THR A 232 -32.41 13.47 -19.40
CA THR A 232 -32.43 14.05 -18.05
C THR A 232 -32.14 15.54 -18.08
N MET A 233 -31.09 15.95 -18.80
CA MET A 233 -30.69 17.36 -18.91
C MET A 233 -31.77 18.19 -19.62
N LEU A 234 -32.38 17.64 -20.67
CA LEU A 234 -33.43 18.32 -21.43
C LEU A 234 -34.72 18.46 -20.61
N GLU A 235 -35.16 17.40 -19.92
CA GLU A 235 -36.36 17.43 -19.06
C GLU A 235 -36.18 18.50 -17.95
N TRP A 236 -35.03 18.55 -17.28
CA TRP A 236 -34.72 19.60 -16.29
C TRP A 236 -34.82 21.01 -16.87
N LEU A 237 -34.31 21.24 -18.09
CA LEU A 237 -34.39 22.53 -18.76
C LEU A 237 -35.83 22.88 -19.18
N GLN A 238 -36.61 21.90 -19.64
CA GLN A 238 -38.02 22.05 -20.02
C GLN A 238 -38.90 22.40 -18.81
N ASP A 239 -38.57 21.86 -17.64
CA ASP A 239 -39.23 22.19 -16.36
C ASP A 239 -38.80 23.57 -15.80
N GLY A 240 -38.00 24.33 -16.55
CA GLY A 240 -37.56 25.68 -16.18
C GLY A 240 -36.27 25.73 -15.38
N ALA A 241 -35.48 24.65 -15.39
CA ALA A 241 -34.24 24.51 -14.63
C ALA A 241 -34.43 24.80 -13.12
N PRO A 242 -35.37 24.13 -12.44
CA PRO A 242 -35.64 24.39 -11.03
C PRO A 242 -34.41 24.13 -10.16
N GLU A 243 -34.25 24.97 -9.13
CA GLU A 243 -33.34 24.72 -8.01
C GLU A 243 -34.01 23.72 -7.05
N ASP A 244 -33.23 22.86 -6.42
CA ASP A 244 -33.75 21.96 -5.41
C ASP A 244 -34.32 22.77 -4.22
N PRO A 245 -35.54 22.51 -3.72
CA PRO A 245 -36.15 23.29 -2.65
C PRO A 245 -35.34 23.23 -1.35
N SER A 246 -35.18 24.38 -0.69
CA SER A 246 -34.37 24.48 0.55
C SER A 246 -34.98 23.74 1.74
N ASP A 247 -36.30 23.57 1.76
CA ASP A 247 -37.08 22.84 2.77
C ASP A 247 -37.27 21.35 2.43
N ALA A 248 -36.87 20.92 1.23
CA ALA A 248 -36.94 19.54 0.77
C ALA A 248 -35.68 19.16 -0.03
N LYS A 249 -34.50 19.46 0.53
CA LYS A 249 -33.23 19.08 -0.10
C LYS A 249 -33.16 17.57 -0.29
N PRO A 250 -32.62 17.10 -1.43
CA PRO A 250 -32.43 15.67 -1.63
C PRO A 250 -31.52 15.09 -0.53
N PRO A 251 -31.84 13.90 0.03
CA PRO A 251 -30.98 13.26 1.03
C PRO A 251 -29.58 13.01 0.44
N ALA A 252 -28.56 13.13 1.28
CA ALA A 252 -27.18 12.90 0.87
C ALA A 252 -26.92 11.41 0.62
N VAL A 253 -25.89 11.12 -0.17
CA VAL A 253 -25.44 9.73 -0.36
C VAL A 253 -24.71 9.28 0.90
N GLU A 254 -25.26 8.29 1.59
CA GLU A 254 -24.64 7.69 2.77
C GLU A 254 -23.51 6.75 2.34
N SER A 255 -23.81 5.82 1.42
CA SER A 255 -22.88 4.80 0.94
C SER A 255 -23.05 4.45 -0.54
N LEU A 256 -22.03 3.83 -1.11
CA LEU A 256 -22.00 3.30 -2.48
C LEU A 256 -21.51 1.85 -2.42
N ALA A 257 -22.15 0.96 -3.16
CA ALA A 257 -21.71 -0.43 -3.32
C ALA A 257 -21.47 -0.72 -4.80
N VAL A 258 -20.45 -1.53 -5.10
CA VAL A 258 -20.19 -2.06 -6.45
C VAL A 258 -20.20 -3.58 -6.36
N TYR A 259 -20.92 -4.22 -7.28
CA TYR A 259 -21.13 -5.66 -7.29
C TYR A 259 -20.71 -6.29 -8.62
N PRO A 260 -20.18 -7.52 -8.64
CA PRO A 260 -19.82 -8.33 -7.47
C PRO A 260 -18.69 -7.66 -6.65
N GLN A 261 -18.52 -8.04 -5.38
CA GLN A 261 -17.46 -7.47 -4.52
C GLN A 261 -16.06 -7.98 -4.87
N GLN A 262 -16.00 -9.11 -5.57
CA GLN A 262 -14.79 -9.73 -6.08
C GLN A 262 -15.14 -10.53 -7.35
N ALA A 263 -14.25 -10.52 -8.34
CA ALA A 263 -14.33 -11.38 -9.52
C ALA A 263 -12.98 -12.09 -9.77
N VAL A 264 -13.04 -13.35 -10.19
CA VAL A 264 -11.89 -14.14 -10.64
C VAL A 264 -12.18 -14.59 -12.06
N ILE A 265 -11.63 -13.90 -13.04
CA ILE A 265 -11.93 -14.07 -14.46
C ILE A 265 -10.85 -14.94 -15.09
N GLU A 266 -11.28 -15.98 -15.80
CA GLU A 266 -10.40 -16.86 -16.58
C GLU A 266 -10.41 -16.44 -18.05
N GLY A 267 -9.21 -16.35 -18.65
CA GLY A 267 -9.03 -16.10 -20.08
C GLY A 267 -9.06 -14.62 -20.47
N THR A 268 -8.12 -14.23 -21.32
CA THR A 268 -8.04 -12.86 -21.86
C THR A 268 -9.23 -12.56 -22.76
N GLY A 269 -9.84 -11.39 -22.60
CA GLY A 269 -11.01 -10.95 -23.33
C GLY A 269 -12.35 -11.37 -22.71
N THR A 270 -12.35 -12.25 -21.70
CA THR A 270 -13.55 -12.61 -20.95
C THR A 270 -14.11 -11.39 -20.21
N LYS A 271 -15.44 -11.27 -20.18
CA LYS A 271 -16.14 -10.10 -19.62
C LYS A 271 -16.92 -10.43 -18.36
N GLN A 272 -17.00 -9.45 -17.46
CA GLN A 272 -17.81 -9.48 -16.24
C GLN A 272 -18.52 -8.12 -16.06
N ARG A 273 -19.84 -8.13 -15.89
CA ARG A 273 -20.59 -6.90 -15.58
C ARG A 273 -20.51 -6.55 -14.11
N PHE A 274 -20.46 -5.25 -13.82
CA PHE A 274 -20.59 -4.68 -12.49
C PHE A 274 -21.80 -3.75 -12.40
N VAL A 275 -22.42 -3.73 -11.22
CA VAL A 275 -23.57 -2.86 -10.89
C VAL A 275 -23.18 -1.98 -9.70
N ALA A 276 -23.45 -0.68 -9.80
CA ALA A 276 -23.24 0.27 -8.71
C ALA A 276 -24.57 0.74 -8.11
N VAL A 277 -24.71 0.66 -6.79
CA VAL A 277 -25.93 1.02 -6.05
C VAL A 277 -25.58 2.03 -4.96
N ALA A 278 -26.24 3.19 -4.97
CA ALA A 278 -26.11 4.20 -3.92
C ALA A 278 -27.22 3.99 -2.87
N THR A 279 -26.88 4.17 -1.60
CA THR A 279 -27.84 4.25 -0.48
C THR A 279 -27.84 5.68 0.06
N TYR A 280 -29.02 6.26 0.22
CA TYR A 280 -29.22 7.61 0.72
C TYR A 280 -29.55 7.62 2.23
N GLU A 281 -29.35 8.75 2.90
CA GLU A 281 -29.58 8.91 4.35
C GLU A 281 -31.03 8.64 4.81
N ASP A 282 -32.00 8.67 3.89
CA ASP A 282 -33.40 8.31 4.17
C ASP A 282 -33.67 6.80 4.02
N GLY A 283 -32.64 6.01 3.72
CA GLY A 283 -32.70 4.57 3.52
C GLY A 283 -33.10 4.13 2.10
N THR A 284 -33.42 5.07 1.20
CA THR A 284 -33.71 4.74 -0.21
C THR A 284 -32.44 4.31 -0.95
N THR A 285 -32.60 3.51 -2.01
CA THR A 285 -31.47 3.06 -2.85
C THR A 285 -31.69 3.41 -4.31
N ARG A 286 -30.61 3.59 -5.06
CA ARG A 286 -30.68 3.88 -6.50
C ARG A 286 -29.60 3.14 -7.26
N ASP A 287 -29.97 2.55 -8.39
CA ASP A 287 -29.00 2.13 -9.39
C ASP A 287 -28.32 3.37 -10.00
N VAL A 288 -27.02 3.46 -9.73
CA VAL A 288 -26.17 4.54 -10.21
C VAL A 288 -25.09 4.02 -11.16
N THR A 289 -25.23 2.80 -11.69
CA THR A 289 -24.26 2.17 -12.59
C THR A 289 -23.94 3.08 -13.77
N ASN A 290 -24.96 3.56 -14.48
CA ASN A 290 -24.75 4.46 -15.62
C ASN A 290 -24.37 5.88 -15.19
N LEU A 291 -24.53 6.25 -13.92
CA LEU A 291 -24.14 7.55 -13.38
C LEU A 291 -22.77 7.52 -12.69
N SER A 292 -22.16 6.34 -12.56
CA SER A 292 -20.88 6.15 -11.89
C SER A 292 -19.72 6.30 -12.87
N ALA A 293 -18.69 7.04 -12.47
CA ALA A 293 -17.43 7.06 -13.20
C ALA A 293 -16.61 5.81 -12.81
N PHE A 294 -16.50 4.86 -13.74
CA PHE A 294 -15.69 3.66 -13.56
C PHE A 294 -14.22 3.89 -13.95
N SER A 295 -13.30 3.23 -13.25
CA SER A 295 -11.87 3.21 -13.58
C SER A 295 -11.19 1.95 -13.03
N SER A 296 -10.02 1.61 -13.56
CA SER A 296 -9.19 0.49 -13.09
C SER A 296 -7.79 1.00 -12.74
N ASN A 297 -7.23 0.51 -11.63
CA ASN A 297 -5.84 0.83 -11.28
C ASN A 297 -4.81 -0.02 -12.04
N ASN A 298 -5.25 -1.06 -12.76
CA ASN A 298 -4.42 -1.91 -13.61
C ASN A 298 -5.24 -2.43 -14.81
N SER A 299 -5.42 -1.58 -15.81
CA SER A 299 -6.12 -1.93 -17.05
C SER A 299 -5.43 -3.03 -17.87
N GLY A 300 -4.14 -3.30 -17.61
CA GLY A 300 -3.41 -4.41 -18.23
C GLY A 300 -3.91 -5.78 -17.75
N SER A 301 -4.40 -5.88 -16.52
CA SER A 301 -5.01 -7.12 -15.97
C SER A 301 -6.53 -7.12 -16.06
N ALA A 302 -7.19 -5.99 -15.80
CA ALA A 302 -8.63 -5.87 -16.01
C ALA A 302 -9.01 -4.42 -16.33
N ASP A 303 -9.48 -4.18 -17.55
CA ASP A 303 -9.98 -2.87 -18.00
C ASP A 303 -11.48 -2.76 -17.75
N VAL A 304 -11.99 -1.56 -17.47
CA VAL A 304 -13.42 -1.33 -17.22
C VAL A 304 -13.96 -0.23 -18.11
N ASP A 305 -15.09 -0.49 -18.76
CA ASP A 305 -15.76 0.51 -19.59
C ASP A 305 -16.74 1.37 -18.79
N GLY A 306 -17.29 2.39 -19.46
CA GLY A 306 -18.23 3.32 -18.86
C GLY A 306 -19.58 2.72 -18.42
N THR A 307 -19.87 1.48 -18.76
CA THR A 307 -21.10 0.78 -18.37
C THR A 307 -20.88 -0.15 -17.17
N GLY A 308 -19.65 -0.18 -16.62
CA GLY A 308 -19.27 -1.11 -15.57
C GLY A 308 -18.93 -2.51 -16.09
N THR A 309 -18.69 -2.68 -17.40
CA THR A 309 -18.25 -3.98 -17.92
C THR A 309 -16.73 -4.08 -17.87
N VAL A 310 -16.24 -5.08 -17.15
CA VAL A 310 -14.81 -5.38 -17.02
C VAL A 310 -14.40 -6.40 -18.08
N THR A 311 -13.24 -6.17 -18.71
CA THR A 311 -12.62 -7.09 -19.68
C THR A 311 -11.27 -7.56 -19.15
N ALA A 312 -11.09 -8.87 -19.03
CA ALA A 312 -9.86 -9.49 -18.55
C ALA A 312 -8.71 -9.33 -19.55
N GLY A 313 -7.53 -8.98 -19.05
CA GLY A 313 -6.27 -8.84 -19.80
C GLY A 313 -5.27 -9.95 -19.49
N SER A 314 -4.06 -9.55 -19.11
CA SER A 314 -2.98 -10.45 -18.67
C SER A 314 -3.18 -10.93 -17.24
N ARG A 315 -2.53 -12.07 -16.89
CA ARG A 315 -2.53 -12.59 -15.51
C ARG A 315 -2.13 -11.48 -14.52
N GLY A 316 -2.90 -11.33 -13.47
CA GLY A 316 -2.63 -10.36 -12.42
C GLY A 316 -3.91 -9.92 -11.72
N GLU A 317 -3.82 -8.78 -11.06
CA GLU A 317 -4.88 -8.22 -10.26
C GLU A 317 -5.12 -6.76 -10.65
N ALA A 318 -6.38 -6.36 -10.61
CA ALA A 318 -6.80 -4.98 -10.69
C ALA A 318 -7.87 -4.71 -9.65
N PHE A 319 -8.00 -3.45 -9.25
CA PHE A 319 -9.14 -2.95 -8.52
C PHE A 319 -9.94 -2.04 -9.43
N VAL A 320 -11.17 -2.45 -9.68
CA VAL A 320 -12.15 -1.72 -10.49
C VAL A 320 -12.95 -0.84 -9.55
N MET A 321 -12.90 0.46 -9.78
CA MET A 321 -13.50 1.48 -8.95
C MET A 321 -14.76 2.03 -9.59
N ALA A 322 -15.75 2.35 -8.76
CA ALA A 322 -16.92 3.13 -9.11
C ALA A 322 -16.95 4.39 -8.24
N ARG A 323 -17.06 5.55 -8.88
CA ARG A 323 -17.27 6.84 -8.22
C ARG A 323 -18.66 7.37 -8.51
N PHE A 324 -19.39 7.73 -7.47
CA PHE A 324 -20.67 8.44 -7.54
C PHE A 324 -20.74 9.46 -6.41
N ASP A 325 -21.10 10.70 -6.74
CA ASP A 325 -21.08 11.82 -5.80
C ASP A 325 -19.70 11.96 -5.09
N THR A 326 -19.69 11.94 -3.77
CA THR A 326 -18.50 12.03 -2.90
C THR A 326 -17.93 10.65 -2.54
N LYS A 327 -18.55 9.57 -3.00
CA LYS A 327 -18.19 8.19 -2.66
C LYS A 327 -17.40 7.53 -3.78
N THR A 328 -16.34 6.84 -3.40
CA THR A 328 -15.57 5.96 -4.29
C THR A 328 -15.46 4.61 -3.61
N VAL A 329 -15.78 3.54 -4.32
CA VAL A 329 -15.62 2.16 -3.87
C VAL A 329 -14.92 1.33 -4.93
N GLY A 330 -14.26 0.25 -4.53
CA GLY A 330 -13.56 -0.66 -5.43
C GLY A 330 -13.95 -2.12 -5.23
N SER A 331 -13.88 -2.89 -6.31
CA SER A 331 -13.95 -4.35 -6.29
C SER A 331 -12.65 -4.94 -6.82
N GLN A 332 -12.18 -6.00 -6.17
CA GLN A 332 -11.00 -6.74 -6.61
C GLN A 332 -11.35 -7.64 -7.81
N VAL A 333 -10.53 -7.58 -8.86
CA VAL A 333 -10.62 -8.42 -10.04
C VAL A 333 -9.31 -9.15 -10.24
N LEU A 334 -9.34 -10.47 -10.18
CA LEU A 334 -8.20 -11.34 -10.49
C LEU A 334 -8.38 -11.88 -11.90
N THR A 335 -7.33 -11.79 -12.72
CA THR A 335 -7.31 -12.37 -14.07
C THR A 335 -6.34 -13.54 -14.08
N LEU A 336 -6.83 -14.70 -14.51
CA LEU A 336 -6.07 -15.95 -14.59
C LEU A 336 -5.93 -16.42 -16.05
N PRO A 337 -4.80 -17.07 -16.41
CA PRO A 337 -4.67 -17.72 -17.71
C PRO A 337 -5.71 -18.83 -17.90
N GLU A 338 -6.18 -19.00 -19.12
CA GLU A 338 -7.14 -20.04 -19.48
C GLU A 338 -6.53 -21.44 -19.35
N GLY A 339 -7.25 -22.35 -18.68
CA GLY A 339 -6.87 -23.77 -18.62
C GLY A 339 -5.59 -24.06 -17.82
N LEU A 340 -5.15 -23.12 -16.98
CA LEU A 340 -3.97 -23.29 -16.14
C LEU A 340 -4.18 -24.43 -15.13
N VAL A 341 -3.39 -25.50 -15.26
CA VAL A 341 -3.34 -26.55 -14.25
C VAL A 341 -2.41 -26.10 -13.13
N TYR A 342 -2.99 -25.76 -11.99
CA TYR A 342 -2.26 -25.35 -10.79
C TYR A 342 -2.44 -26.39 -9.69
N GLU A 343 -1.35 -27.06 -9.34
CA GLU A 343 -1.31 -27.89 -8.14
C GLU A 343 -0.83 -27.03 -6.97
N THR A 344 -1.65 -26.91 -5.94
CA THR A 344 -1.28 -26.18 -4.73
C THR A 344 -0.12 -26.93 -4.06
N PRO A 345 1.04 -26.29 -3.84
CA PRO A 345 2.15 -26.93 -3.15
C PRO A 345 1.68 -27.47 -1.79
N GLN A 346 1.94 -28.74 -1.50
CA GLN A 346 1.68 -29.30 -0.18
C GLN A 346 2.70 -28.71 0.79
N GLN A 347 2.28 -27.72 1.56
CA GLN A 347 3.08 -27.17 2.65
C GLN A 347 2.62 -27.78 3.98
N PRO A 348 3.53 -27.97 4.95
CA PRO A 348 3.14 -28.36 6.30
C PRO A 348 2.18 -27.33 6.89
N ALA A 349 1.28 -27.78 7.77
CA ALA A 349 0.37 -26.89 8.46
C ALA A 349 1.17 -25.83 9.23
N ARG A 350 0.96 -24.55 8.88
CA ARG A 350 1.61 -23.41 9.51
C ARG A 350 0.95 -23.13 10.87
N GLY A 351 1.74 -22.88 11.91
CA GLY A 351 1.24 -22.44 13.22
C GLY A 351 0.73 -20.98 13.19
N GLU A 352 0.00 -20.55 14.20
CA GLU A 352 -0.56 -19.17 14.30
C GLU A 352 0.53 -18.07 14.24
N ASP A 353 1.74 -18.38 14.69
CA ASP A 353 2.89 -17.45 14.64
C ASP A 353 3.44 -17.22 13.22
N GLN A 354 3.03 -18.03 12.23
CA GLN A 354 3.43 -17.90 10.82
C GLN A 354 2.36 -17.20 9.98
N TYR A 355 1.67 -16.23 10.57
CA TYR A 355 0.55 -15.52 9.94
C TYR A 355 0.94 -14.82 8.63
N ILE A 356 2.18 -14.31 8.53
CA ILE A 356 2.68 -13.66 7.30
C ILE A 356 2.60 -14.64 6.13
N ASP A 357 3.19 -15.82 6.30
CA ASP A 357 3.30 -16.78 5.21
C ASP A 357 1.96 -17.43 4.88
N GLN A 358 1.09 -17.65 5.89
CA GLN A 358 -0.28 -18.09 5.64
C GLN A 358 -1.03 -17.15 4.70
N LEU A 359 -0.93 -15.84 4.94
CA LEU A 359 -1.66 -14.82 4.17
C LEU A 359 -1.00 -14.57 2.82
N VAL A 360 0.34 -14.59 2.74
CA VAL A 360 1.07 -14.52 1.45
C VAL A 360 0.74 -15.74 0.59
N ASP A 361 0.79 -16.95 1.13
CA ASP A 361 0.53 -18.17 0.36
C ASP A 361 -0.94 -18.27 -0.05
N LYS A 362 -1.88 -17.86 0.81
CA LYS A 362 -3.29 -17.71 0.42
C LYS A 362 -3.44 -16.80 -0.80
N LYS A 363 -2.74 -15.66 -0.84
CA LYS A 363 -2.77 -14.73 -1.98
C LYS A 363 -2.15 -15.34 -3.23
N LEU A 364 -0.99 -15.98 -3.13
CA LEU A 364 -0.33 -16.63 -4.26
C LEU A 364 -1.16 -17.78 -4.83
N HIS A 365 -1.82 -18.56 -3.97
CA HIS A 365 -2.74 -19.62 -4.37
C HIS A 365 -3.94 -19.06 -5.14
N GLN A 366 -4.51 -17.91 -4.72
CA GLN A 366 -5.59 -17.24 -5.48
C GLN A 366 -5.14 -16.81 -6.88
N LEU A 367 -3.89 -16.35 -7.01
CA LEU A 367 -3.29 -15.95 -8.29
C LEU A 367 -2.73 -17.12 -9.11
N ARG A 368 -2.77 -18.34 -8.59
CA ARG A 368 -2.17 -19.54 -9.19
C ARG A 368 -0.67 -19.36 -9.46
N ILE A 369 0.02 -18.72 -8.53
CA ILE A 369 1.47 -18.48 -8.55
C ILE A 369 2.14 -19.45 -7.57
N THR A 370 3.23 -20.06 -8.02
CA THR A 370 4.11 -20.88 -7.18
C THR A 370 5.23 -20.00 -6.63
N PRO A 371 5.42 -19.91 -5.30
CA PRO A 371 6.51 -19.14 -4.73
C PRO A 371 7.87 -19.74 -5.11
N SER A 372 8.91 -18.90 -5.13
CA SER A 372 10.29 -19.35 -5.24
C SER A 372 10.72 -20.11 -3.98
N GLY A 373 11.76 -20.94 -4.10
CA GLY A 373 12.35 -21.63 -2.96
C GLY A 373 13.02 -20.68 -1.97
N GLN A 374 13.50 -21.22 -0.85
CA GLN A 374 14.28 -20.47 0.15
C GLN A 374 15.63 -20.03 -0.43
N CYS A 375 16.15 -18.91 0.03
CA CYS A 375 17.50 -18.47 -0.26
C CYS A 375 18.54 -19.33 0.48
N SER A 376 19.75 -19.36 -0.06
CA SER A 376 20.93 -19.94 0.59
C SER A 376 21.30 -19.18 1.87
N ASP A 377 22.17 -19.76 2.68
CA ASP A 377 22.62 -19.12 3.92
C ASP A 377 23.50 -17.91 3.63
N GLU A 378 24.31 -17.95 2.57
CA GLU A 378 25.11 -16.83 2.07
C GLU A 378 24.22 -15.64 1.65
N GLU A 379 23.16 -15.91 0.87
CA GLU A 379 22.18 -14.89 0.49
C GLU A 379 21.44 -14.34 1.74
N PHE A 380 21.01 -15.23 2.64
CA PHE A 380 20.29 -14.82 3.85
C PHE A 380 21.12 -13.91 4.75
N ILE A 381 22.36 -14.28 5.09
CA ILE A 381 23.20 -13.49 5.99
C ILE A 381 23.52 -12.12 5.41
N ARG A 382 23.80 -12.05 4.10
CA ARG A 382 23.98 -10.79 3.40
C ARG A 382 22.75 -9.91 3.53
N ARG A 383 21.58 -10.48 3.21
CA ARG A 383 20.31 -9.77 3.17
C ARG A 383 19.94 -9.20 4.52
N VAL A 384 19.94 -10.06 5.54
CA VAL A 384 19.49 -9.69 6.87
C VAL A 384 20.42 -8.70 7.56
N THR A 385 21.75 -8.77 7.35
CA THR A 385 22.65 -7.76 7.94
C THR A 385 22.50 -6.41 7.26
N ILE A 386 22.39 -6.37 5.93
CA ILE A 386 22.21 -5.10 5.21
C ILE A 386 20.88 -4.45 5.63
N ASP A 387 19.79 -5.22 5.67
CA ASP A 387 18.48 -4.67 6.01
C ASP A 387 18.41 -4.25 7.48
N VAL A 388 18.85 -5.10 8.42
CA VAL A 388 18.63 -4.87 9.85
C VAL A 388 19.62 -3.83 10.40
N ILE A 389 20.89 -3.82 9.94
CA ILE A 389 21.95 -2.98 10.52
C ILE A 389 22.69 -2.08 9.52
N GLY A 390 22.37 -2.17 8.22
CA GLY A 390 22.94 -1.33 7.17
C GLY A 390 24.40 -1.65 6.83
N LEU A 391 24.87 -2.86 7.14
CA LEU A 391 26.26 -3.29 6.96
C LEU A 391 26.33 -4.73 6.43
N LEU A 392 27.50 -5.11 5.91
CA LEU A 392 27.82 -6.50 5.57
C LEU A 392 28.20 -7.27 6.85
N PRO A 393 28.01 -8.61 6.88
CA PRO A 393 28.52 -9.42 7.98
C PRO A 393 30.03 -9.28 8.07
N THR A 394 30.58 -9.31 9.29
CA THR A 394 32.00 -9.55 9.46
C THR A 394 32.37 -10.96 9.00
N GLU A 395 33.66 -11.18 8.68
CA GLU A 395 34.14 -12.49 8.23
C GLU A 395 33.86 -13.58 9.29
N ASP A 396 34.02 -13.24 10.57
CA ASP A 396 33.71 -14.14 11.69
C ASP A 396 32.21 -14.44 11.78
N GLU A 397 31.34 -13.43 11.66
CA GLU A 397 29.88 -13.63 11.64
C GLU A 397 29.45 -14.52 10.46
N PHE A 398 30.04 -14.31 9.28
CA PHE A 398 29.80 -15.12 8.10
C PHE A 398 30.16 -16.60 8.34
N HIS A 399 31.41 -16.86 8.74
CA HIS A 399 31.87 -18.23 8.96
C HIS A 399 31.14 -18.90 10.12
N GLN A 400 30.80 -18.17 11.19
CA GLN A 400 30.03 -18.70 12.29
C GLN A 400 28.64 -19.14 11.81
N PHE A 401 27.94 -18.31 11.04
CA PHE A 401 26.57 -18.57 10.62
C PHE A 401 26.46 -19.66 9.54
N VAL A 402 27.30 -19.60 8.51
CA VAL A 402 27.25 -20.56 7.40
C VAL A 402 27.61 -21.98 7.87
N ASN A 403 28.55 -22.09 8.83
CA ASN A 403 28.95 -23.38 9.38
C ASN A 403 28.11 -23.84 10.58
N ASP A 404 27.12 -23.07 11.03
CA ASP A 404 26.24 -23.46 12.13
C ASP A 404 25.26 -24.55 11.66
N PRO A 405 25.24 -25.75 12.28
CA PRO A 405 24.31 -26.81 11.95
C PRO A 405 22.92 -26.64 12.61
N SER A 406 22.72 -25.63 13.46
CA SER A 406 21.46 -25.38 14.15
C SER A 406 20.33 -25.06 13.17
N GLU A 407 19.18 -25.72 13.34
CA GLU A 407 17.97 -25.43 12.58
C GLU A 407 17.42 -24.02 12.90
N ASN A 408 17.78 -23.44 14.05
CA ASN A 408 17.33 -22.12 14.49
C ASN A 408 18.32 -20.98 14.20
N LYS A 409 19.44 -21.24 13.52
CA LYS A 409 20.52 -20.26 13.31
C LYS A 409 20.05 -18.92 12.72
N ARG A 410 19.04 -18.94 11.84
CA ARG A 410 18.45 -17.74 11.22
C ARG A 410 17.73 -16.88 12.25
N ALA A 411 16.87 -17.49 13.05
CA ALA A 411 16.13 -16.81 14.11
C ALA A 411 17.06 -16.22 15.17
N GLU A 412 18.12 -16.94 15.55
CA GLU A 412 19.13 -16.49 16.51
C GLU A 412 20.00 -15.35 15.94
N LEU A 413 20.36 -15.40 14.66
CA LEU A 413 21.06 -14.30 13.98
C LEU A 413 20.18 -13.04 13.97
N ILE A 414 18.90 -13.17 13.63
CA ILE A 414 17.94 -12.05 13.65
C ILE A 414 17.91 -11.42 15.05
N ASP A 415 17.79 -12.21 16.12
CA ASP A 415 17.75 -11.68 17.49
C ASP A 415 19.03 -10.96 17.89
N ARG A 416 20.20 -11.48 17.50
CA ARG A 416 21.49 -10.81 17.70
C ARG A 416 21.55 -9.47 16.96
N LEU A 417 21.12 -9.42 15.70
CA LEU A 417 21.14 -8.21 14.89
C LEU A 417 20.14 -7.16 15.42
N LEU A 418 18.95 -7.59 15.84
CA LEU A 418 17.98 -6.71 16.48
C LEU A 418 18.47 -6.18 17.82
N ALA A 419 19.37 -6.85 18.54
CA ALA A 419 19.94 -6.30 19.77
C ALA A 419 21.00 -5.21 19.53
N ARG A 420 21.51 -5.07 18.30
CA ARG A 420 22.60 -4.14 17.97
C ARG A 420 22.13 -2.68 17.93
N LYS A 421 23.03 -1.76 18.30
CA LYS A 421 22.77 -0.31 18.22
C LYS A 421 22.54 0.15 16.78
N GLU A 422 23.16 -0.54 15.83
CA GLU A 422 23.11 -0.21 14.41
C GLU A 422 21.69 -0.31 13.85
N PHE A 423 20.87 -1.22 14.37
CA PHE A 423 19.44 -1.27 14.06
C PHE A 423 18.75 0.04 14.44
N SER A 424 18.99 0.54 15.64
CA SER A 424 18.41 1.81 16.11
C SER A 424 18.86 2.99 15.26
N GLU A 425 20.12 2.97 14.81
CA GLU A 425 20.66 4.03 13.93
C GLU A 425 19.99 4.03 12.55
N ILE A 426 19.69 2.87 11.98
CA ILE A 426 18.96 2.75 10.69
C ILE A 426 17.55 3.33 10.81
N TRP A 427 16.80 2.92 11.85
CA TRP A 427 15.43 3.39 12.03
C TRP A 427 15.34 4.86 12.45
N ALA A 428 16.29 5.33 13.27
CA ALA A 428 16.40 6.76 13.57
C ALA A 428 16.71 7.57 12.31
N MET A 429 17.57 7.08 11.41
CA MET A 429 17.87 7.75 10.15
C MET A 429 16.64 7.81 9.24
N LYS A 430 15.88 6.71 9.10
CA LYS A 430 14.63 6.66 8.33
C LYS A 430 13.57 7.62 8.87
N PHE A 431 13.31 7.59 10.18
CA PHE A 431 12.38 8.54 10.80
C PHE A 431 12.91 9.98 10.72
N ALA A 432 14.22 10.21 10.74
CA ALA A 432 14.78 11.55 10.57
C ALA A 432 14.49 12.13 9.17
N GLN A 433 14.40 11.28 8.14
CA GLN A 433 13.95 11.69 6.80
C GLN A 433 12.48 12.13 6.83
N LEU A 434 11.60 11.28 7.37
CA LEU A 434 10.16 11.57 7.52
C LEU A 434 9.87 12.81 8.37
N LEU A 435 10.67 13.04 9.41
CA LEU A 435 10.55 14.17 10.32
C LEU A 435 11.32 15.42 9.85
N MET A 436 11.88 15.37 8.63
CA MET A 436 12.61 16.47 7.97
C MET A 436 13.73 17.06 8.85
N ILE A 437 14.47 16.22 9.59
CA ILE A 437 15.48 16.69 10.55
C ILE A 437 16.67 17.29 9.82
N LYS A 438 16.73 18.62 9.79
CA LYS A 438 17.80 19.41 9.17
C LYS A 438 17.94 20.79 9.80
N SER A 439 19.10 21.42 9.57
CA SER A 439 19.26 22.85 9.84
C SER A 439 18.68 23.71 8.70
N THR A 440 18.16 24.88 9.06
CA THR A 440 17.60 25.89 8.14
C THR A 440 17.94 27.29 8.65
N ASN A 441 17.46 28.34 7.98
CA ASN A 441 17.56 29.71 8.51
C ASN A 441 16.79 29.90 9.82
N GLN A 442 15.81 29.04 10.11
CA GLN A 442 14.99 29.07 11.31
C GLN A 442 15.47 28.06 12.36
N VAL A 443 15.98 26.90 11.92
CA VAL A 443 16.40 25.79 12.77
C VAL A 443 17.93 25.74 12.82
N SER A 444 18.52 26.03 13.97
CA SER A 444 19.98 25.98 14.12
C SER A 444 20.53 24.55 13.97
N TYR A 445 21.81 24.42 13.60
CA TYR A 445 22.48 23.11 13.59
C TYR A 445 22.38 22.39 14.95
N LYS A 446 22.52 23.12 16.06
CA LYS A 446 22.39 22.56 17.40
C LYS A 446 20.98 21.99 17.63
N SER A 447 19.94 22.68 17.16
CA SER A 447 18.55 22.22 17.25
C SER A 447 18.36 20.89 16.49
N ALA A 448 18.80 20.85 15.23
CA ALA A 448 18.70 19.65 14.39
C ALA A 448 19.49 18.47 14.98
N PHE A 449 20.70 18.72 15.49
CA PHE A 449 21.52 17.71 16.15
C PHE A 449 20.84 17.13 17.40
N LEU A 450 20.32 17.98 18.30
CA LEU A 450 19.63 17.53 19.50
C LEU A 450 18.35 16.76 19.17
N TYR A 451 17.63 17.18 18.13
CA TYR A 451 16.42 16.48 17.67
C TYR A 451 16.73 15.10 17.10
N SER A 452 17.76 14.99 16.24
CA SER A 452 18.25 13.70 15.74
C SER A 452 18.76 12.79 16.86
N LYS A 453 19.42 13.37 17.87
CA LYS A 453 19.89 12.62 19.04
C LYS A 453 18.73 12.07 19.85
N TRP A 454 17.72 12.89 20.16
CA TRP A 454 16.49 12.45 20.84
C TRP A 454 15.86 11.28 20.08
N LEU A 455 15.68 11.39 18.76
CA LEU A 455 15.11 10.31 17.95
C LEU A 455 15.92 9.01 18.02
N THR A 456 17.24 9.12 18.00
CA THR A 456 18.14 7.95 18.14
C THR A 456 17.99 7.30 19.52
N GLU A 457 17.89 8.11 20.58
CA GLU A 457 17.68 7.64 21.95
C GLU A 457 16.33 6.92 22.10
N GLN A 458 15.26 7.38 21.44
CA GLN A 458 13.94 6.72 21.45
C GLN A 458 14.05 5.27 20.93
N PHE A 459 14.69 5.05 19.77
CA PHE A 459 14.88 3.71 19.22
C PHE A 459 15.85 2.84 20.05
N GLN A 460 16.92 3.44 20.59
CA GLN A 460 17.88 2.73 21.45
C GLN A 460 17.25 2.25 22.74
N ASN A 461 16.38 3.06 23.35
CA ASN A 461 15.67 2.73 24.57
C ASN A 461 14.43 1.86 24.34
N ARG A 462 14.15 1.48 23.08
CA ARG A 462 12.99 0.66 22.69
C ARG A 462 11.66 1.29 23.12
N VAL A 463 11.56 2.62 23.00
CA VAL A 463 10.29 3.31 23.26
C VAL A 463 9.26 2.84 22.23
N PRO A 464 8.06 2.40 22.66
CA PRO A 464 6.96 2.08 21.76
C PRO A 464 6.66 3.22 20.78
N VAL A 465 6.38 2.88 19.51
CA VAL A 465 6.25 3.91 18.46
C VAL A 465 5.05 4.85 18.69
N ASP A 466 3.97 4.35 19.29
CA ASP A 466 2.82 5.13 19.73
C ASP A 466 3.22 6.19 20.76
N GLN A 467 4.00 5.81 21.78
CA GLN A 467 4.48 6.71 22.82
C GLN A 467 5.46 7.76 22.27
N MET A 468 6.38 7.35 21.39
CA MET A 468 7.31 8.27 20.73
C MET A 468 6.55 9.34 19.92
N VAL A 469 5.54 8.94 19.16
CA VAL A 469 4.71 9.86 18.35
C VAL A 469 3.82 10.73 19.24
N HIS A 470 3.28 10.18 20.32
CA HIS A 470 2.51 10.93 21.31
C HIS A 470 3.36 12.02 21.98
N GLU A 471 4.56 11.66 22.43
CA GLU A 471 5.53 12.61 23.01
C GLU A 471 5.88 13.71 21.99
N LEU A 472 6.12 13.32 20.73
CA LEU A 472 6.44 14.25 19.64
C LEU A 472 5.35 15.32 19.46
N LEU A 473 4.09 14.88 19.30
CA LEU A 473 2.96 15.76 19.00
C LEU A 473 2.54 16.62 20.21
N THR A 474 2.68 16.10 21.42
CA THR A 474 2.29 16.82 22.65
C THR A 474 3.42 17.70 23.20
N SER A 475 4.64 17.57 22.67
CA SER A 475 5.84 18.28 23.14
C SER A 475 5.64 19.79 23.29
N THR A 476 6.13 20.34 24.39
CA THR A 476 6.07 21.76 24.77
C THR A 476 7.37 22.12 25.49
N GLY A 477 7.95 23.29 25.24
CA GLY A 477 9.25 23.66 25.80
C GLY A 477 10.19 24.27 24.77
N GLY A 478 11.45 24.44 25.15
CA GLY A 478 12.50 24.98 24.29
C GLY A 478 13.05 23.95 23.30
N THR A 479 13.38 24.34 22.08
CA THR A 479 13.91 23.44 21.05
C THR A 479 15.27 22.80 21.38
N PHE A 480 15.95 23.24 22.44
CA PHE A 480 17.13 22.55 22.98
C PHE A 480 16.79 21.70 24.19
N SER A 481 15.99 22.24 25.12
CA SER A 481 15.62 21.56 26.36
C SER A 481 14.62 20.41 26.15
N GLN A 482 13.73 20.54 25.17
CA GLN A 482 12.77 19.54 24.73
C GLN A 482 12.89 19.32 23.21
N PRO A 483 13.88 18.54 22.72
CA PRO A 483 14.23 18.49 21.31
C PRO A 483 13.10 18.08 20.36
N ALA A 484 12.12 17.29 20.82
CA ALA A 484 10.93 16.92 20.05
C ALA A 484 10.12 18.13 19.53
N THR A 485 10.18 19.29 20.21
CA THR A 485 9.46 20.49 19.77
C THR A 485 9.98 21.05 18.44
N ASN A 486 11.15 20.61 17.96
CA ASN A 486 11.67 20.99 16.65
C ASN A 486 10.76 20.55 15.50
N PHE A 487 9.90 19.55 15.70
CA PHE A 487 8.86 19.17 14.74
C PHE A 487 8.01 20.37 14.31
N TYR A 488 7.64 21.23 15.27
CA TYR A 488 6.85 22.44 15.02
C TYR A 488 7.69 23.66 14.62
N GLU A 489 9.01 23.54 14.57
CA GLU A 489 9.90 24.62 14.16
C GLU A 489 10.43 24.43 12.74
N ILE A 490 10.62 23.18 12.32
CA ILE A 490 11.00 22.81 10.95
C ILE A 490 9.90 23.21 9.96
N GLU A 491 8.64 22.89 10.28
CA GLU A 491 7.47 23.34 9.52
C GLU A 491 6.61 24.27 10.39
N ARG A 492 6.50 25.53 9.96
CA ARG A 492 5.75 26.57 10.69
C ARG A 492 4.38 26.84 10.11
N ASP A 493 4.15 26.42 8.86
CA ASP A 493 2.83 26.49 8.24
C ASP A 493 1.93 25.40 8.86
N ARG A 494 0.78 25.84 9.38
CA ARG A 494 -0.17 24.97 10.09
C ARG A 494 -0.82 23.95 9.16
N LEU A 495 -1.12 24.34 7.93
CA LEU A 495 -1.72 23.46 6.93
C LEU A 495 -0.72 22.38 6.54
N LYS A 496 0.53 22.76 6.26
CA LYS A 496 1.59 21.78 5.98
C LYS A 496 1.92 20.88 7.16
N THR A 497 1.91 21.41 8.39
CA THR A 497 2.07 20.59 9.60
C THR A 497 0.98 19.52 9.67
N SER A 498 -0.27 19.89 9.38
CA SER A 498 -1.40 18.97 9.33
C SER A 498 -1.25 17.90 8.25
N GLU A 499 -0.84 18.31 7.05
CA GLU A 499 -0.55 17.40 5.93
C GLU A 499 0.57 16.41 6.30
N ASN A 500 1.66 16.90 6.90
CA ASN A 500 2.78 16.07 7.31
C ASN A 500 2.38 15.05 8.37
N VAL A 501 1.55 15.42 9.36
CA VAL A 501 1.05 14.47 10.36
C VAL A 501 0.18 13.40 9.72
N ALA A 502 -0.73 13.76 8.80
CA ALA A 502 -1.56 12.79 8.10
C ALA A 502 -0.71 11.83 7.23
N GLN A 503 0.24 12.37 6.47
CA GLN A 503 1.06 11.57 5.57
C GLN A 503 2.04 10.67 6.32
N VAL A 504 2.77 11.20 7.30
CA VAL A 504 3.81 10.44 8.04
C VAL A 504 3.19 9.36 8.93
N PHE A 505 2.13 9.68 9.67
CA PHE A 505 1.64 8.78 10.72
C PHE A 505 0.38 8.00 10.33
N LEU A 506 -0.43 8.49 9.38
CA LEU A 506 -1.62 7.78 8.91
C LEU A 506 -1.44 7.24 7.48
N GLY A 507 -0.39 7.66 6.76
CA GLY A 507 -0.17 7.28 5.35
C GLY A 507 -1.23 7.86 4.43
N ILE A 508 -1.76 9.05 4.78
CA ILE A 508 -2.85 9.69 4.06
C ILE A 508 -2.36 11.00 3.46
N ARG A 509 -2.57 11.17 2.15
CA ARG A 509 -2.29 12.42 1.43
C ARG A 509 -3.55 13.28 1.31
N THR A 510 -3.60 14.36 2.09
CA THR A 510 -4.76 15.27 2.12
C THR A 510 -4.57 16.53 1.28
N GLN A 511 -3.43 16.74 0.62
CA GLN A 511 -3.06 18.00 -0.03
C GLN A 511 -4.06 18.42 -1.11
N CYS A 512 -4.59 17.49 -1.89
CA CYS A 512 -5.61 17.81 -2.90
C CYS A 512 -6.89 18.38 -2.25
N ALA A 513 -7.22 17.91 -1.03
CA ALA A 513 -8.38 18.35 -0.24
C ALA A 513 -8.27 19.81 0.24
N GLN A 514 -7.12 20.47 0.07
CA GLN A 514 -6.94 21.88 0.42
C GLN A 514 -7.78 22.81 -0.45
N CYS A 515 -7.90 22.52 -1.75
CA CYS A 515 -8.56 23.43 -2.71
C CYS A 515 -9.92 22.91 -3.20
N HIS A 516 -10.13 21.60 -3.17
CA HIS A 516 -11.34 20.89 -3.60
C HIS A 516 -11.37 19.51 -2.94
N ASN A 517 -12.52 18.83 -2.85
CA ASN A 517 -12.54 17.44 -2.34
C ASN A 517 -11.58 16.53 -3.13
N HIS A 518 -10.99 15.54 -2.46
CA HIS A 518 -9.97 14.70 -3.07
C HIS A 518 -10.55 13.94 -4.30
N PRO A 519 -9.83 13.94 -5.45
CA PRO A 519 -10.34 13.41 -6.71
C PRO A 519 -10.42 11.87 -6.73
N PHE A 520 -9.59 11.21 -5.94
CA PHE A 520 -9.43 9.76 -5.93
C PHE A 520 -9.54 9.14 -4.52
N ASP A 521 -10.09 9.90 -3.57
CA ASP A 521 -10.20 9.49 -2.18
C ASP A 521 -11.40 10.19 -1.53
N ARG A 522 -11.78 9.76 -0.33
CA ARG A 522 -12.95 10.27 0.40
C ARG A 522 -12.73 11.62 1.09
N TRP A 523 -11.50 12.12 1.14
CA TRP A 523 -11.19 13.31 1.94
C TRP A 523 -11.82 14.57 1.37
N THR A 524 -12.60 15.25 2.20
CA THR A 524 -13.26 16.51 1.84
C THR A 524 -12.45 17.73 2.28
N MET A 525 -12.79 18.91 1.76
CA MET A 525 -12.25 20.18 2.28
C MET A 525 -12.57 20.35 3.77
N ASP A 526 -13.75 19.91 4.21
CA ASP A 526 -14.14 19.96 5.62
C ASP A 526 -13.25 19.06 6.48
N ASP A 527 -12.91 17.85 6.01
CA ASP A 527 -11.95 16.97 6.69
C ASP A 527 -10.56 17.61 6.76
N TYR A 528 -10.09 18.21 5.66
CA TYR A 528 -8.79 18.86 5.59
C TYR A 528 -8.67 20.01 6.59
N TYR A 529 -9.62 20.96 6.56
CA TYR A 529 -9.58 22.13 7.44
C TYR A 529 -9.95 21.80 8.89
N GLY A 530 -10.80 20.79 9.11
CA GLY A 530 -11.12 20.27 10.44
C GLY A 530 -9.92 19.60 11.09
N PHE A 531 -9.16 18.81 10.33
CA PHE A 531 -7.92 18.22 10.83
C PHE A 531 -6.86 19.29 11.10
N ALA A 532 -6.71 20.26 10.19
CA ALA A 532 -5.77 21.38 10.39
C ALA A 532 -6.10 22.25 11.62
N ALA A 533 -7.37 22.28 12.06
CA ALA A 533 -7.78 23.04 13.23
C ALA A 533 -7.15 22.54 14.55
N PHE A 534 -6.67 21.30 14.63
CA PHE A 534 -5.92 20.81 15.80
C PHE A 534 -4.62 21.60 16.03
N PHE A 535 -3.99 22.10 14.97
CA PHE A 535 -2.69 22.79 15.02
C PHE A 535 -2.83 24.31 15.19
N SER A 536 -4.06 24.83 15.32
CA SER A 536 -4.34 26.26 15.43
C SER A 536 -3.86 26.90 16.74
N GLN A 537 -3.62 26.10 17.78
CA GLN A 537 -3.19 26.53 19.12
C GLN A 537 -1.67 26.63 19.29
N ILE A 538 -0.87 26.31 18.28
CA ILE A 538 0.61 26.32 18.39
C ILE A 538 1.13 27.75 18.52
N GLY A 539 1.78 28.01 19.65
CA GLY A 539 2.51 29.23 19.96
C GLY A 539 4.01 29.05 19.89
N ARG A 540 4.71 30.13 19.54
CA ARG A 540 6.17 30.20 19.48
C ARG A 540 6.64 31.50 20.11
N LYS A 541 7.68 31.45 20.95
CA LYS A 541 8.37 32.64 21.48
C LYS A 541 9.88 32.42 21.51
N GLN A 542 10.66 33.49 21.55
CA GLN A 542 12.12 33.42 21.65
C GLN A 542 12.54 32.95 23.05
N ALA A 543 13.53 32.06 23.14
CA ALA A 543 14.20 31.70 24.40
C ALA A 543 15.34 32.68 24.71
N GLU A 544 16.05 32.50 25.82
CA GLU A 544 17.23 33.30 26.17
C GLU A 544 18.37 33.13 25.15
N ASP A 545 18.64 31.90 24.70
CA ASP A 545 19.52 31.67 23.55
C ASP A 545 18.78 32.08 22.27
N TYR A 546 19.39 32.98 21.50
CA TYR A 546 18.81 33.50 20.25
C TYR A 546 18.53 32.41 19.19
N ARG A 547 19.17 31.23 19.32
CA ARG A 547 19.01 30.08 18.43
C ARG A 547 17.91 29.11 18.89
N GLU A 548 17.32 29.31 20.07
CA GLU A 548 16.30 28.44 20.63
C GLU A 548 14.92 29.10 20.60
N LYS A 549 13.89 28.32 20.22
CA LYS A 549 12.49 28.73 20.32
C LYS A 549 11.79 27.94 21.41
N ILE A 550 10.86 28.58 22.10
CA ILE A 550 9.93 27.92 23.02
C ILE A 550 8.61 27.72 22.28
N ILE A 551 8.22 26.46 22.11
CA ILE A 551 6.92 26.03 21.59
C ILE A 551 5.97 25.85 22.78
N TYR A 552 4.76 26.36 22.68
CA TYR A 552 3.76 26.28 23.75
C TYR A 552 2.33 26.29 23.20
N ASN A 553 1.37 25.84 23.99
CA ASN A 553 -0.05 25.94 23.67
C ASN A 553 -0.60 27.33 24.02
N ARG A 554 -1.17 28.04 23.05
CA ARG A 554 -1.79 29.36 23.22
C ARG A 554 -3.15 29.33 23.93
N GLY A 555 -3.78 28.16 24.03
CA GLY A 555 -5.14 27.96 24.54
C GLY A 555 -6.26 28.44 23.60
N SER A 556 -5.92 29.14 22.52
CA SER A 556 -6.87 29.67 21.52
C SER A 556 -6.30 29.61 20.10
N GLY A 557 -7.20 29.56 19.11
CA GLY A 557 -6.87 29.51 17.69
C GLY A 557 -8.08 29.11 16.85
N THR A 558 -8.16 29.63 15.62
CA THR A 558 -9.24 29.32 14.68
C THR A 558 -8.68 28.99 13.30
N THR A 559 -9.37 28.08 12.60
CA THR A 559 -9.20 27.81 11.17
C THR A 559 -10.48 28.22 10.46
N LYS A 560 -10.37 28.81 9.26
CA LYS A 560 -11.54 29.19 8.45
C LYS A 560 -11.60 28.32 7.20
N HIS A 561 -12.81 27.92 6.81
CA HIS A 561 -13.05 27.26 5.54
C HIS A 561 -12.94 28.31 4.41
N PRO A 562 -12.14 28.09 3.35
CA PRO A 562 -11.88 29.12 2.33
C PRO A 562 -13.08 29.42 1.44
N VAL A 563 -14.02 28.46 1.28
CA VAL A 563 -15.23 28.64 0.46
C VAL A 563 -16.35 29.32 1.27
N SER A 564 -16.81 28.72 2.38
CA SER A 564 -17.90 29.27 3.20
C SER A 564 -17.50 30.43 4.11
N GLY A 565 -16.20 30.60 4.42
CA GLY A 565 -15.70 31.59 5.37
C GLY A 565 -15.97 31.24 6.85
N ALA A 566 -16.66 30.13 7.12
CA ALA A 566 -17.02 29.69 8.46
C ALA A 566 -15.78 29.25 9.27
N THR A 567 -15.87 29.38 10.59
CA THR A 567 -14.87 28.78 11.49
C THR A 567 -15.09 27.27 11.53
N VAL A 568 -13.99 26.52 11.35
CA VAL A 568 -14.00 25.06 11.35
C VAL A 568 -13.55 24.55 12.71
N GLU A 569 -14.35 23.67 13.30
CA GLU A 569 -14.01 22.99 14.54
C GLU A 569 -13.04 21.81 14.28
N PRO A 570 -12.20 21.42 15.24
CA PRO A 570 -11.34 20.25 15.10
C PRO A 570 -12.14 18.99 14.80
N LYS A 571 -11.69 18.23 13.79
CA LYS A 571 -12.33 16.98 13.35
C LYS A 571 -11.26 15.95 13.01
N PHE A 572 -11.40 14.73 13.51
CA PHE A 572 -10.51 13.63 13.14
C PHE A 572 -10.69 13.26 11.66
N LEU A 573 -9.60 12.84 10.99
CA LEU A 573 -9.71 12.39 9.60
C LEU A 573 -10.59 11.15 9.51
N GLY A 574 -11.74 11.29 8.84
CA GLY A 574 -12.71 10.20 8.66
C GLY A 574 -13.42 9.82 9.96
N GLY A 575 -13.37 10.67 10.98
CA GLY A 575 -13.99 10.46 12.29
C GLY A 575 -14.85 11.64 12.73
N GLU A 576 -15.22 11.63 14.02
CA GLU A 576 -16.05 12.66 14.63
C GLU A 576 -15.29 13.96 14.97
N ALA A 577 -16.04 14.99 15.35
CA ALA A 577 -15.51 16.23 15.90
C ALA A 577 -15.43 16.12 17.44
N PRO A 578 -14.24 15.96 18.04
CA PRO A 578 -14.12 15.76 19.48
C PRO A 578 -14.34 17.05 20.29
N GLU A 579 -14.68 16.90 21.58
CA GLU A 579 -14.71 18.01 22.53
C GLU A 579 -13.29 18.49 22.87
N THR A 580 -12.95 19.71 22.40
CA THR A 580 -11.62 20.33 22.56
C THR A 580 -11.60 21.58 23.44
N ARG A 581 -12.74 22.05 23.95
CA ARG A 581 -12.85 23.27 24.75
C ARG A 581 -12.02 23.17 26.02
N GLY A 582 -11.11 24.14 26.21
CA GLY A 582 -10.23 24.20 27.37
C GLY A 582 -9.09 23.17 27.39
N LYS A 583 -8.93 22.37 26.33
CA LYS A 583 -7.88 21.33 26.21
C LYS A 583 -6.77 21.77 25.25
N ASP A 584 -5.62 21.10 25.33
CA ASP A 584 -4.63 21.13 24.24
C ASP A 584 -5.14 20.25 23.10
N ARG A 585 -5.47 20.88 21.97
CA ARG A 585 -5.95 20.21 20.77
C ARG A 585 -4.95 19.18 20.25
N ARG A 586 -3.65 19.41 20.40
CA ARG A 586 -2.63 18.43 19.97
C ARG A 586 -2.63 17.19 20.83
N LYS A 587 -2.93 17.31 22.12
CA LYS A 587 -3.08 16.14 23.01
C LYS A 587 -4.30 15.31 22.63
N VAL A 588 -5.44 15.95 22.39
CA VAL A 588 -6.65 15.26 21.89
C VAL A 588 -6.37 14.54 20.57
N LEU A 589 -5.63 15.18 19.66
CA LEU A 589 -5.21 14.55 18.41
C LEU A 589 -4.25 13.38 18.63
N ALA A 590 -3.23 13.55 19.47
CA ALA A 590 -2.25 12.51 19.76
C ALA A 590 -2.92 11.28 20.38
N ASP A 591 -3.80 11.48 21.36
CA ASP A 591 -4.56 10.41 22.03
C ASP A 591 -5.38 9.59 21.01
N TRP A 592 -6.02 10.23 20.03
CA TRP A 592 -6.75 9.53 18.96
C TRP A 592 -5.84 8.87 17.92
N LEU A 593 -4.77 9.56 17.53
CA LEU A 593 -3.86 9.11 16.49
C LEU A 593 -3.15 7.83 16.90
N THR A 594 -2.73 7.75 18.17
CA THR A 594 -1.96 6.62 18.71
C THR A 594 -2.84 5.59 19.41
N ALA A 595 -4.17 5.71 19.31
CA ALA A 595 -5.09 4.74 19.91
C ALA A 595 -5.00 3.37 19.20
N PRO A 596 -5.09 2.25 19.93
CA PRO A 596 -5.18 0.89 19.37
C PRO A 596 -6.29 0.72 18.32
N GLU A 597 -7.40 1.44 18.48
CA GLU A 597 -8.57 1.37 17.60
C GLU A 597 -8.43 2.27 16.35
N ASN A 598 -7.36 3.07 16.26
CA ASN A 598 -7.14 3.93 15.10
C ASN A 598 -6.93 3.06 13.84
N PRO A 599 -7.74 3.20 12.79
CA PRO A 599 -7.70 2.29 11.65
C PRO A 599 -6.52 2.53 10.70
N TYR A 600 -5.72 3.60 10.92
CA TYR A 600 -4.64 3.98 10.01
C TYR A 600 -3.26 3.87 10.67
N PHE A 601 -3.08 4.33 11.91
CA PHE A 601 -1.75 4.51 12.50
C PHE A 601 -0.89 3.24 12.50
N ALA A 602 -1.36 2.16 13.13
CA ALA A 602 -0.61 0.92 13.21
C ALA A 602 -0.34 0.32 11.83
N LYS A 603 -1.34 0.31 10.94
CA LYS A 603 -1.21 -0.21 9.57
C LYS A 603 -0.22 0.60 8.73
N SER A 604 -0.24 1.93 8.88
CA SER A 604 0.64 2.85 8.17
C SER A 604 2.10 2.68 8.58
N ILE A 605 2.37 2.51 9.88
CA ILE A 605 3.71 2.18 10.37
C ILE A 605 4.12 0.79 9.88
N ALA A 606 3.27 -0.22 10.08
CA ALA A 606 3.57 -1.60 9.68
C ALA A 606 3.88 -1.74 8.18
N ASN A 607 3.14 -1.03 7.31
CA ASN A 607 3.38 -1.02 5.87
C ASN A 607 4.75 -0.44 5.50
N ARG A 608 5.24 0.58 6.22
CA ARG A 608 6.59 1.12 6.03
C ARG A 608 7.67 0.14 6.48
N VAL A 609 7.44 -0.56 7.60
CA VAL A 609 8.34 -1.63 8.05
C VAL A 609 8.42 -2.71 6.99
N TRP A 610 7.26 -3.20 6.55
CA TRP A 610 7.14 -4.20 5.50
C TRP A 610 7.88 -3.80 4.22
N ALA A 611 7.62 -2.59 3.71
CA ALA A 611 8.27 -2.10 2.48
C ALA A 611 9.79 -2.01 2.59
N HIS A 612 10.32 -1.67 3.78
CA HIS A 612 11.77 -1.64 3.97
C HIS A 612 12.42 -3.00 3.72
N PHE A 613 11.85 -4.08 4.26
CA PHE A 613 12.40 -5.44 4.13
C PHE A 613 12.03 -6.12 2.81
N MET A 614 10.81 -5.89 2.33
CA MET A 614 10.28 -6.57 1.15
C MET A 614 10.55 -5.81 -0.16
N GLY A 615 10.93 -4.54 -0.08
CA GLY A 615 11.21 -3.65 -1.23
C GLY A 615 10.01 -2.93 -1.79
N VAL A 616 8.81 -3.44 -1.54
CA VAL A 616 7.54 -2.86 -1.97
C VAL A 616 6.53 -3.00 -0.84
N GLY A 617 5.78 -1.92 -0.59
CA GLY A 617 4.71 -1.93 0.42
C GLY A 617 3.55 -2.83 0.00
N LEU A 618 2.72 -3.20 0.97
CA LEU A 618 1.41 -3.81 0.67
C LEU A 618 0.55 -2.77 -0.05
N VAL A 619 0.54 -1.55 0.49
CA VAL A 619 0.22 -0.34 -0.27
C VAL A 619 1.52 0.29 -0.74
N ASP A 620 1.62 0.53 -2.05
CA ASP A 620 2.76 1.18 -2.69
C ASP A 620 2.24 2.35 -3.55
N GLU A 621 2.68 3.59 -3.39
CA GLU A 621 3.63 4.16 -2.44
C GLU A 621 3.15 4.06 -0.97
N VAL A 622 4.06 3.87 -0.02
CA VAL A 622 3.74 3.48 1.38
C VAL A 622 2.98 4.52 2.21
N ASP A 623 3.03 5.78 1.78
CA ASP A 623 2.43 6.94 2.43
C ASP A 623 1.18 7.45 1.69
N ASP A 624 0.59 6.61 0.82
CA ASP A 624 -0.55 6.93 -0.04
C ASP A 624 -1.65 5.86 0.02
N ILE A 625 -2.13 5.60 1.25
CA ILE A 625 -3.20 4.67 1.58
C ILE A 625 -4.54 5.30 1.26
N ARG A 626 -5.16 4.85 0.17
CA ARG A 626 -6.47 5.34 -0.29
C ARG A 626 -7.26 4.24 -1.00
N VAL A 627 -8.56 4.45 -1.16
CA VAL A 627 -9.45 3.47 -1.82
C VAL A 627 -8.98 3.13 -3.24
N SER A 628 -8.42 4.10 -3.97
CA SER A 628 -7.90 3.87 -5.32
C SER A 628 -6.47 3.31 -5.37
N ASN A 629 -5.82 3.14 -4.22
CA ASN A 629 -4.52 2.49 -4.07
C ASN A 629 -4.59 1.46 -2.93
N PRO A 630 -5.37 0.38 -3.12
CA PRO A 630 -5.58 -0.61 -2.07
C PRO A 630 -4.33 -1.50 -1.88
N PRO A 631 -4.21 -2.15 -0.71
CA PRO A 631 -3.15 -3.10 -0.44
C PRO A 631 -3.22 -4.32 -1.37
N SER A 632 -2.08 -4.84 -1.81
CA SER A 632 -1.99 -6.08 -2.61
C SER A 632 -2.50 -7.31 -1.85
N ASN A 633 -2.36 -7.30 -0.52
CA ASN A 633 -2.93 -8.27 0.38
C ASN A 633 -3.61 -7.56 1.56
N PRO A 634 -4.91 -7.23 1.46
CA PRO A 634 -5.65 -6.52 2.50
C PRO A 634 -5.65 -7.22 3.85
N GLU A 635 -5.81 -8.55 3.86
CA GLU A 635 -5.82 -9.33 5.10
C GLU A 635 -4.45 -9.25 5.81
N LEU A 636 -3.35 -9.35 5.06
CA LEU A 636 -2.01 -9.18 5.63
C LEU A 636 -1.77 -7.75 6.11
N PHE A 637 -2.22 -6.74 5.37
CA PHE A 637 -2.11 -5.34 5.75
C PHE A 637 -2.83 -5.05 7.07
N ASP A 638 -4.04 -5.58 7.24
CA ASP A 638 -4.81 -5.47 8.46
C ASP A 638 -4.14 -6.24 9.62
N THR A 639 -3.74 -7.49 9.37
CA THR A 639 -3.10 -8.35 10.38
C THR A 639 -1.78 -7.76 10.88
N LEU A 640 -0.94 -7.17 10.03
CA LEU A 640 0.30 -6.53 10.47
C LEU A 640 0.05 -5.33 11.39
N GLY A 641 -1.01 -4.57 11.14
CA GLY A 641 -1.45 -3.49 12.03
C GLY A 641 -1.94 -4.02 13.38
N GLU A 642 -2.78 -5.07 13.36
CA GLU A 642 -3.27 -5.74 14.57
C GLU A 642 -2.13 -6.33 15.40
N LYS A 643 -1.13 -6.94 14.75
CA LYS A 643 0.07 -7.48 15.41
C LYS A 643 0.91 -6.38 16.04
N LEU A 644 1.10 -5.25 15.36
CA LEU A 644 1.82 -4.12 15.95
C LEU A 644 1.13 -3.59 17.20
N VAL A 645 -0.21 -3.52 17.20
CA VAL A 645 -0.99 -3.17 18.41
C VAL A 645 -0.83 -4.23 19.50
N ALA A 646 -0.92 -5.52 19.14
CA ALA A 646 -0.76 -6.64 20.08
C ALA A 646 0.66 -6.73 20.68
N TYR A 647 1.67 -6.17 20.01
CA TYR A 647 3.03 -6.05 20.50
C TYR A 647 3.25 -4.77 21.32
N ASP A 648 2.18 -4.11 21.77
CA ASP A 648 2.25 -2.82 22.45
C ASP A 648 3.09 -1.81 21.67
N PHE A 649 2.94 -1.80 20.34
CA PHE A 649 3.68 -0.97 19.40
C PHE A 649 5.21 -1.18 19.45
N ASP A 650 5.69 -2.35 19.91
CA ASP A 650 7.09 -2.75 19.79
C ASP A 650 7.45 -3.01 18.33
N PHE A 651 8.15 -2.03 17.79
CA PHE A 651 8.69 -2.03 16.46
C PHE A 651 9.58 -3.26 16.15
N ARG A 652 10.37 -3.77 17.11
CA ARG A 652 11.33 -4.86 16.89
C ARG A 652 10.65 -6.21 16.77
N ALA A 653 9.55 -6.42 17.48
CA ALA A 653 8.75 -7.64 17.40
C ALA A 653 8.20 -7.83 15.97
N LEU A 654 7.65 -6.77 15.37
CA LEU A 654 7.18 -6.81 13.99
C LEU A 654 8.31 -7.09 12.99
N VAL A 655 9.48 -6.46 13.16
CA VAL A 655 10.65 -6.73 12.31
C VAL A 655 11.08 -8.19 12.42
N ARG A 656 11.08 -8.74 13.64
CA ARG A 656 11.43 -10.13 13.89
C ARG A 656 10.53 -11.08 13.11
N ASP A 657 9.21 -10.86 13.13
CA ASP A 657 8.27 -11.71 12.39
C ASP A 657 8.52 -11.65 10.89
N ILE A 658 8.71 -10.44 10.34
CA ILE A 658 9.00 -10.25 8.92
C ILE A 658 10.28 -11.00 8.53
N CYS A 659 11.38 -10.83 9.26
CA CYS A 659 12.64 -11.49 8.92
C CYS A 659 12.59 -13.03 9.09
N ASN A 660 11.74 -13.56 9.98
CA ASN A 660 11.56 -15.00 10.15
C ASN A 660 10.60 -15.62 9.12
N SER A 661 9.84 -14.82 8.36
CA SER A 661 8.90 -15.33 7.36
C SER A 661 9.59 -15.98 6.17
N ASP A 662 8.97 -17.01 5.59
CA ASP A 662 9.38 -17.58 4.31
C ASP A 662 9.32 -16.54 3.21
N ALA A 663 8.31 -15.67 3.22
CA ALA A 663 8.18 -14.56 2.27
C ALA A 663 9.45 -13.71 2.19
N TYR A 664 10.03 -13.31 3.33
CA TYR A 664 11.29 -12.56 3.37
C TYR A 664 12.50 -13.42 2.96
N GLN A 665 12.49 -14.71 3.28
CA GLN A 665 13.62 -15.63 3.07
C GLN A 665 13.61 -16.34 1.70
N ARG A 666 12.68 -16.00 0.81
CA ARG A 666 12.67 -16.52 -0.58
C ARG A 666 13.93 -16.13 -1.36
N SER A 667 14.29 -16.97 -2.33
CA SER A 667 15.32 -16.66 -3.32
C SER A 667 14.84 -15.58 -4.29
N CYS A 668 15.78 -14.81 -4.86
CA CYS A 668 15.52 -13.94 -6.00
C CYS A 668 15.37 -14.69 -7.33
N GLN A 669 15.74 -15.98 -7.39
CA GLN A 669 15.57 -16.79 -8.58
C GLN A 669 14.09 -17.07 -8.80
N THR A 670 13.56 -16.62 -9.93
CA THR A 670 12.16 -16.77 -10.31
C THR A 670 11.91 -18.12 -10.98
N ASN A 671 10.65 -18.55 -10.96
CA ASN A 671 10.11 -19.63 -11.77
C ASN A 671 9.14 -19.06 -12.81
N GLU A 672 8.68 -19.90 -13.74
CA GLU A 672 7.79 -19.49 -14.84
C GLU A 672 6.48 -18.81 -14.35
N SER A 673 5.95 -19.25 -13.20
CA SER A 673 4.70 -18.72 -12.67
C SER A 673 4.84 -17.36 -12.00
N ASN A 674 6.03 -17.03 -11.46
CA ASN A 674 6.25 -15.82 -10.66
C ASN A 674 7.21 -14.79 -11.29
N GLN A 675 7.79 -15.05 -12.47
CA GLN A 675 8.74 -14.14 -13.13
C GLN A 675 8.24 -12.70 -13.41
N HIS A 676 6.91 -12.50 -13.36
CA HIS A 676 6.27 -11.19 -13.55
C HIS A 676 5.59 -10.68 -12.27
N ASP A 677 5.71 -11.40 -11.16
CA ASP A 677 5.23 -10.90 -9.88
C ASP A 677 6.19 -9.86 -9.33
N ASN A 678 5.67 -8.70 -8.97
CA ASN A 678 6.44 -7.62 -8.35
C ASN A 678 5.73 -7.04 -7.12
N ARG A 679 4.62 -7.65 -6.69
CA ARG A 679 3.72 -7.07 -5.68
C ARG A 679 3.13 -8.07 -4.69
N ASN A 680 3.19 -9.37 -5.01
CA ASN A 680 2.59 -10.43 -4.18
C ASN A 680 3.64 -11.26 -3.41
N TYR A 681 4.91 -10.85 -3.46
CA TYR A 681 6.02 -11.41 -2.69
C TYR A 681 6.32 -12.86 -3.03
N ALA A 682 6.05 -13.31 -4.27
CA ALA A 682 6.31 -14.67 -4.70
C ALA A 682 7.80 -15.04 -4.74
N HIS A 683 8.69 -14.06 -4.75
CA HIS A 683 10.13 -14.18 -4.66
C HIS A 683 10.72 -12.94 -3.96
N ALA A 684 11.97 -13.01 -3.53
CA ALA A 684 12.64 -11.81 -3.02
C ALA A 684 12.94 -10.86 -4.19
N VAL A 685 12.74 -9.56 -3.99
CA VAL A 685 13.07 -8.53 -4.98
C VAL A 685 14.51 -8.08 -4.75
N ILE A 686 15.28 -8.01 -5.83
CA ILE A 686 16.64 -7.45 -5.81
C ILE A 686 16.53 -5.94 -5.55
N ARG A 687 17.09 -5.49 -4.45
CA ARG A 687 17.00 -4.09 -3.99
C ARG A 687 18.38 -3.48 -4.02
N ARG A 688 18.47 -2.22 -4.44
CA ARG A 688 19.74 -1.53 -4.33
C ARG A 688 20.00 -1.12 -2.88
N ILE A 689 21.27 -1.19 -2.45
CA ILE A 689 21.65 -0.68 -1.13
C ILE A 689 21.50 0.86 -1.10
N PRO A 690 20.80 1.45 -0.12
CA PRO A 690 20.65 2.90 0.02
C PRO A 690 21.98 3.63 0.14
N ALA A 691 22.02 4.91 -0.26
CA ALA A 691 23.24 5.71 -0.33
C ALA A 691 24.10 5.67 0.93
N GLU A 692 23.50 5.87 2.11
CA GLU A 692 24.19 5.85 3.39
C GLU A 692 24.80 4.48 3.69
N SER A 693 23.99 3.42 3.65
CA SER A 693 24.44 2.04 3.90
C SER A 693 25.49 1.59 2.88
N MET A 694 25.38 2.01 1.62
CA MET A 694 26.35 1.67 0.57
C MET A 694 27.72 2.32 0.86
N LEU A 695 27.74 3.60 1.28
CA LEU A 695 28.98 4.26 1.68
C LEU A 695 29.59 3.61 2.92
N ASP A 696 28.74 3.26 3.89
CA ASP A 696 29.16 2.58 5.12
C ASP A 696 29.73 1.18 4.83
N CYS A 697 29.11 0.42 3.92
CA CYS A 697 29.63 -0.87 3.45
C CYS A 697 30.97 -0.70 2.72
N LEU A 698 31.11 0.30 1.84
CA LEU A 698 32.40 0.59 1.18
C LEU A 698 33.50 0.88 2.20
N SER A 699 33.21 1.70 3.21
CA SER A 699 34.15 2.04 4.29
C SER A 699 34.49 0.83 5.15
N GLN A 700 33.51 -0.03 5.46
CA GLN A 700 33.71 -1.29 6.18
C GLN A 700 34.62 -2.24 5.39
N VAL A 701 34.31 -2.48 4.12
CA VAL A 701 35.06 -3.45 3.29
C VAL A 701 36.48 -2.99 3.05
N THR A 702 36.71 -1.70 2.87
CA THR A 702 38.04 -1.16 2.58
C THR A 702 38.85 -0.78 3.81
N ASP A 703 38.26 -0.75 5.01
CA ASP A 703 38.85 -0.18 6.23
C ASP A 703 39.36 1.27 6.03
N SER A 704 38.58 2.04 5.27
CA SER A 704 38.87 3.43 4.93
C SER A 704 37.78 4.35 5.49
N PRO A 705 37.98 4.92 6.69
CA PRO A 705 36.93 5.65 7.41
C PRO A 705 36.57 6.98 6.73
N ASP A 706 35.30 7.33 6.74
CA ASP A 706 34.83 8.65 6.31
C ASP A 706 34.83 9.68 7.45
N LYS A 707 34.84 10.96 7.05
CA LYS A 707 34.67 12.09 7.96
C LYS A 707 33.46 12.91 7.51
N PHE A 708 32.53 13.08 8.44
CA PHE A 708 31.35 13.93 8.24
C PHE A 708 31.41 15.17 9.13
N ARG A 709 30.72 16.23 8.71
CA ARG A 709 30.64 17.49 9.46
C ARG A 709 30.01 17.24 10.83
N GLY A 710 30.71 17.64 11.89
CA GLY A 710 30.22 17.54 13.27
C GLY A 710 30.27 16.13 13.88
N LEU A 711 30.76 15.13 13.14
CA LEU A 711 30.94 13.76 13.62
C LEU A 711 32.43 13.38 13.67
N PRO A 712 32.88 12.45 14.53
CA PRO A 712 34.27 11.98 14.56
C PRO A 712 34.68 11.28 13.25
N LEU A 713 35.99 11.08 13.06
CA LEU A 713 36.48 10.23 11.96
C LEU A 713 36.01 8.79 12.21
N GLY A 714 35.53 8.12 11.18
CA GLY A 714 34.97 6.76 11.28
C GLY A 714 33.50 6.72 11.71
N ALA A 715 32.84 7.87 11.83
CA ALA A 715 31.39 7.89 11.97
C ALA A 715 30.72 7.38 10.69
N ARG A 716 29.58 6.73 10.83
CA ARG A 716 28.79 6.17 9.73
C ARG A 716 27.92 7.25 9.06
N ALA A 717 27.64 7.12 7.77
CA ALA A 717 26.76 7.99 7.02
C ALA A 717 25.34 7.97 7.59
N VAL A 718 24.86 6.81 8.07
CA VAL A 718 23.56 6.69 8.74
C VAL A 718 23.44 7.54 10.01
N GLN A 719 24.57 7.92 10.63
CA GLN A 719 24.60 8.76 11.84
C GLN A 719 24.55 10.26 11.54
N ILE A 720 24.47 10.67 10.26
CA ILE A 720 24.39 12.09 9.89
C ILE A 720 23.08 12.70 10.42
N ALA A 721 23.23 13.58 11.41
CA ALA A 721 22.12 14.22 12.09
C ALA A 721 21.38 15.27 11.24
N ASP A 722 22.10 16.00 10.39
CA ASP A 722 21.55 17.12 9.63
C ASP A 722 21.36 16.73 8.16
N GLY A 723 20.12 16.81 7.64
CA GLY A 723 19.80 16.54 6.23
C GLY A 723 20.65 17.34 5.24
N THR A 724 21.12 18.53 5.61
CA THR A 724 21.98 19.37 4.75
C THR A 724 23.43 18.90 4.64
N THR A 725 23.87 17.98 5.50
CA THR A 725 25.23 17.42 5.45
C THR A 725 25.26 16.30 4.42
N SER A 726 26.01 16.49 3.35
CA SER A 726 26.20 15.50 2.28
C SER A 726 27.64 15.58 1.72
N ASN A 727 28.00 14.58 0.91
CA ASN A 727 29.20 14.59 0.06
C ASN A 727 28.79 14.20 -1.37
N TYR A 728 29.73 14.22 -2.32
CA TYR A 728 29.42 13.91 -3.72
C TYR A 728 28.85 12.49 -3.89
N PHE A 729 29.34 11.50 -3.14
CA PHE A 729 28.84 10.13 -3.18
C PHE A 729 27.36 10.07 -2.75
N LEU A 730 27.04 10.57 -1.55
CA LEU A 730 25.70 10.54 -0.99
C LEU A 730 24.68 11.25 -1.89
N THR A 731 25.03 12.42 -2.43
CA THR A 731 24.18 13.15 -3.37
C THR A 731 23.97 12.38 -4.67
N THR A 732 25.03 11.79 -5.23
CA THR A 732 24.94 11.02 -6.50
C THR A 732 24.10 9.75 -6.33
N PHE A 733 24.16 9.13 -5.16
CA PHE A 733 23.44 7.90 -4.82
C PHE A 733 22.01 8.13 -4.30
N GLY A 734 21.50 9.37 -4.36
CA GLY A 734 20.08 9.65 -4.09
C GLY A 734 19.73 9.79 -2.61
N ARG A 735 20.69 10.16 -1.75
CA ARG A 735 20.40 10.49 -0.34
C ARG A 735 19.38 11.62 -0.24
N SER A 736 18.38 11.44 0.63
CA SER A 736 17.39 12.48 0.95
C SER A 736 18.05 13.73 1.58
N PRO A 737 17.76 14.95 1.08
CA PRO A 737 18.11 16.20 1.74
C PRO A 737 17.19 16.52 2.93
N ARG A 738 16.17 15.68 3.19
CA ARG A 738 15.14 15.82 4.22
C ARG A 738 14.32 17.10 4.02
N ALA A 739 13.92 17.36 2.78
CA ALA A 739 13.21 18.58 2.39
C ALA A 739 11.70 18.46 2.35
N THR A 740 11.19 17.24 2.19
CA THR A 740 9.78 16.89 2.26
C THR A 740 9.60 15.66 3.14
N VAL A 741 8.36 15.36 3.50
CA VAL A 741 8.01 14.12 4.20
C VAL A 741 7.79 12.92 3.25
N CYS A 742 7.99 13.11 1.94
CA CYS A 742 7.77 12.04 0.96
C CYS A 742 8.80 10.93 1.16
N GLU A 743 8.34 9.68 1.26
CA GLU A 743 9.23 8.51 1.26
C GLU A 743 10.06 8.46 -0.04
N CYS A 744 9.49 8.96 -1.13
CA CYS A 744 10.11 9.03 -2.45
C CYS A 744 11.33 9.98 -2.57
N GLU A 745 11.63 10.79 -1.55
CA GLU A 745 12.73 11.77 -1.63
C GLU A 745 14.11 11.10 -1.64
N ALA A 746 14.25 9.97 -0.94
CA ALA A 746 15.40 9.09 -1.08
C ALA A 746 15.20 8.17 -2.28
N SER A 747 16.13 8.16 -3.23
CA SER A 747 16.01 7.33 -4.43
C SER A 747 17.10 6.26 -4.47
N THR A 748 16.68 5.05 -4.80
CA THR A 748 17.55 3.92 -5.13
C THR A 748 17.66 3.68 -6.63
N ASP A 749 17.07 4.55 -7.45
CA ASP A 749 17.01 4.36 -8.90
C ASP A 749 18.40 4.36 -9.53
N PRO A 750 18.66 3.44 -10.48
CA PRO A 750 19.93 3.39 -11.17
C PRO A 750 20.10 4.61 -12.08
N SER A 751 21.29 5.19 -12.06
CA SER A 751 21.67 6.28 -12.97
C SER A 751 23.09 6.10 -13.52
N LEU A 752 23.31 6.64 -14.72
CA LEU A 752 24.63 6.60 -15.37
C LEU A 752 25.71 7.30 -14.53
N SER A 753 25.35 8.39 -13.84
CA SER A 753 26.30 9.13 -12.98
C SER A 753 26.80 8.28 -11.82
N GLN A 754 25.96 7.43 -11.23
CA GLN A 754 26.38 6.53 -10.16
C GLN A 754 27.35 5.47 -10.66
N ALA A 755 27.06 4.84 -11.80
CA ALA A 755 27.95 3.85 -12.42
C ALA A 755 29.31 4.45 -12.77
N LEU A 756 29.32 5.63 -13.42
CA LEU A 756 30.55 6.36 -13.73
C LEU A 756 31.31 6.78 -12.48
N HIS A 757 30.61 7.10 -11.38
CA HIS A 757 31.26 7.47 -10.13
C HIS A 757 31.93 6.29 -9.42
N LEU A 758 31.34 5.09 -9.44
CA LEU A 758 32.00 3.90 -8.89
C LEU A 758 33.24 3.53 -9.70
N LEU A 759 33.15 3.60 -11.04
CA LEU A 759 34.23 3.19 -11.93
C LEU A 759 35.39 4.19 -11.94
N ASN A 760 35.10 5.49 -12.06
CA ASN A 760 36.12 6.51 -12.28
C ASN A 760 36.39 7.41 -11.06
N GLY A 761 35.54 7.33 -10.03
CA GLY A 761 35.64 8.17 -8.85
C GLY A 761 36.64 7.65 -7.84
N ASN A 762 37.13 8.56 -6.99
CA ASN A 762 38.01 8.21 -5.87
C ASN A 762 37.31 7.40 -4.76
N SER A 763 36.00 7.20 -4.84
CA SER A 763 35.19 6.54 -3.80
C SER A 763 35.50 5.05 -3.65
N VAL A 764 35.92 4.36 -4.72
CA VAL A 764 36.33 2.94 -4.63
C VAL A 764 37.86 2.84 -4.63
N GLN A 765 38.52 3.27 -5.70
CA GLN A 765 39.98 3.14 -5.85
C GLN A 765 40.75 3.85 -4.72
N GLY A 766 40.32 5.07 -4.36
CA GLY A 766 40.96 5.83 -3.29
C GLY A 766 40.77 5.19 -1.92
N LYS A 767 39.61 4.56 -1.67
CA LYS A 767 39.34 3.83 -0.42
C LYS A 767 40.18 2.55 -0.31
N ILE A 768 40.28 1.76 -1.38
CA ILE A 768 41.15 0.56 -1.43
C ILE A 768 42.61 0.96 -1.14
N ALA A 769 43.11 2.00 -1.81
CA ALA A 769 44.50 2.45 -1.64
C ALA A 769 44.80 3.00 -0.23
N SER A 770 43.85 3.70 0.39
CA SER A 770 44.03 4.30 1.72
C SER A 770 43.90 3.29 2.86
N GLY A 771 43.01 2.30 2.74
CA GLY A 771 42.80 1.28 3.75
C GLY A 771 43.91 0.23 3.86
N LYS A 772 44.67 0.01 2.76
CA LYS A 772 45.89 -0.85 2.74
C LYS A 772 45.68 -2.31 3.15
N LEU A 773 44.45 -2.80 3.29
CA LEU A 773 44.14 -4.17 3.73
C LEU A 773 44.88 -5.25 2.94
N ILE A 774 44.85 -5.19 1.61
CA ILE A 774 45.53 -6.18 0.74
C ILE A 774 47.03 -6.20 1.01
N ARG A 775 47.63 -5.02 1.22
CA ARG A 775 49.05 -4.91 1.53
C ARG A 775 49.36 -5.53 2.91
N THR A 776 48.53 -5.26 3.91
CA THR A 776 48.64 -5.84 5.25
C THR A 776 48.50 -7.37 5.17
N TRP A 777 47.50 -7.89 4.47
CA TRP A 777 47.30 -9.33 4.29
C TRP A 777 48.48 -10.02 3.59
N LEU A 778 49.03 -9.41 2.53
CA LEU A 778 50.17 -9.95 1.80
C LEU A 778 51.48 -9.87 2.59
N LYS A 779 51.79 -8.71 3.19
CA LYS A 779 53.14 -8.42 3.72
C LYS A 779 53.27 -8.67 5.21
N GLU A 780 52.21 -8.42 5.97
CA GLU A 780 52.21 -8.51 7.43
C GLU A 780 51.64 -9.86 7.89
N GLU A 781 50.45 -10.24 7.40
CA GLU A 781 49.81 -11.52 7.72
C GLU A 781 50.30 -12.69 6.86
N LYS A 782 50.98 -12.41 5.74
CA LYS A 782 51.55 -13.41 4.81
C LYS A 782 50.53 -14.41 4.26
N LEU A 783 49.31 -13.95 4.00
CA LEU A 783 48.27 -14.75 3.37
C LEU A 783 48.60 -15.04 1.90
N SER A 784 48.24 -16.22 1.42
CA SER A 784 48.34 -16.55 0.00
C SER A 784 47.34 -15.74 -0.83
N PRO A 785 47.58 -15.52 -2.14
CA PRO A 785 46.58 -14.89 -3.01
C PRO A 785 45.21 -15.57 -2.95
N GLU A 786 45.17 -16.89 -2.87
CA GLU A 786 43.94 -17.67 -2.73
C GLU A 786 43.18 -17.31 -1.45
N GLN A 787 43.87 -17.26 -0.31
CA GLN A 787 43.26 -16.86 0.97
C GLN A 787 42.76 -15.40 0.92
N ILE A 788 43.47 -14.52 0.22
CA ILE A 788 43.05 -13.11 0.06
C ILE A 788 41.81 -13.01 -0.80
N LEU A 789 41.72 -13.79 -1.89
CA LEU A 789 40.51 -13.84 -2.71
C LEU A 789 39.31 -14.30 -1.88
N ASP A 790 39.45 -15.35 -1.08
CA ASP A 790 38.39 -15.83 -0.20
C ASP A 790 37.93 -14.73 0.77
N ARG A 791 38.87 -14.02 1.41
CA ARG A 791 38.55 -12.88 2.30
C ARG A 791 37.87 -11.73 1.56
N LEU A 792 38.31 -11.38 0.35
CA LEU A 792 37.70 -10.30 -0.45
C LEU A 792 36.24 -10.62 -0.81
N TYR A 793 35.97 -11.86 -1.23
CA TYR A 793 34.62 -12.32 -1.56
C TYR A 793 33.72 -12.38 -0.33
N VAL A 794 34.18 -12.96 0.78
CA VAL A 794 33.38 -13.01 2.02
C VAL A 794 33.08 -11.60 2.53
N ARG A 795 34.10 -10.73 2.58
CA ARG A 795 33.97 -9.37 3.11
C ARG A 795 33.07 -8.48 2.25
N SER A 796 33.07 -8.66 0.93
CA SER A 796 32.34 -7.78 0.00
C SER A 796 30.98 -8.34 -0.42
N LEU A 797 30.94 -9.64 -0.72
CA LEU A 797 29.80 -10.33 -1.33
C LEU A 797 29.12 -11.31 -0.36
N SER A 798 29.73 -11.60 0.78
CA SER A 798 29.18 -12.53 1.79
C SER A 798 28.95 -13.94 1.25
N ARG A 799 29.87 -14.40 0.40
CA ARG A 799 29.96 -15.77 -0.09
C ARG A 799 31.42 -16.11 -0.42
N MET A 800 31.71 -17.37 -0.65
CA MET A 800 32.99 -17.79 -1.23
C MET A 800 33.02 -17.52 -2.75
N PRO A 801 34.20 -17.32 -3.37
CA PRO A 801 34.30 -17.33 -4.82
C PRO A 801 33.89 -18.71 -5.35
N THR A 802 33.18 -18.71 -6.47
CA THR A 802 32.94 -19.96 -7.21
C THR A 802 34.27 -20.51 -7.73
N LYS A 803 34.29 -21.79 -8.10
CA LYS A 803 35.50 -22.42 -8.63
C LYS A 803 36.02 -21.71 -9.88
N GLU A 804 35.13 -21.33 -10.79
CA GLU A 804 35.47 -20.61 -12.02
C GLU A 804 36.08 -19.23 -11.72
N GLU A 805 35.41 -18.43 -10.87
CA GLU A 805 35.94 -17.13 -10.42
C GLU A 805 37.32 -17.27 -9.75
N ARG A 806 37.51 -18.29 -8.91
CA ARG A 806 38.79 -18.53 -8.22
C ARG A 806 39.90 -18.87 -9.21
N ASP A 807 39.65 -19.84 -10.09
CA ASP A 807 40.65 -20.34 -11.03
C ASP A 807 41.11 -19.22 -11.99
N ASP A 808 40.18 -18.44 -12.52
CA ASP A 808 40.46 -17.32 -13.43
C ASP A 808 41.25 -16.19 -12.75
N LEU A 809 40.84 -15.80 -11.53
CA LEU A 809 41.51 -14.71 -10.79
C LEU A 809 42.91 -15.12 -10.32
N LEU A 810 43.09 -16.38 -9.90
CA LEU A 810 44.41 -16.89 -9.52
C LEU A 810 45.36 -16.96 -10.72
N ALA A 811 44.87 -17.32 -11.91
CA ALA A 811 45.67 -17.27 -13.13
C ALA A 811 46.21 -15.85 -13.39
N MET A 812 45.35 -14.82 -13.28
CA MET A 812 45.76 -13.42 -13.45
C MET A 812 46.82 -12.96 -12.43
N VAL A 813 46.68 -13.38 -11.16
CA VAL A 813 47.66 -13.02 -10.12
C VAL A 813 49.01 -13.69 -10.38
N ASN A 814 49.02 -14.93 -10.88
CA ASN A 814 50.25 -15.69 -11.14
C ASN A 814 50.99 -15.22 -12.41
N GLU A 815 50.29 -14.62 -13.37
CA GLU A 815 50.89 -14.11 -14.62
C GLU A 815 51.63 -12.78 -14.45
N GLN A 816 51.31 -11.99 -13.41
CA GLN A 816 51.90 -10.66 -13.20
C GLN A 816 52.98 -10.65 -12.10
N SER A 817 53.96 -9.76 -12.26
CA SER A 817 55.05 -9.59 -11.29
C SER A 817 54.64 -8.87 -10.00
N ASN A 818 53.47 -8.22 -9.97
CA ASN A 818 52.98 -7.46 -8.82
C ASN A 818 51.60 -7.95 -8.35
N ALA A 819 51.60 -9.01 -7.53
CA ALA A 819 50.39 -9.58 -6.97
C ALA A 819 49.54 -8.58 -6.14
N GLU A 820 50.17 -7.60 -5.48
CA GLU A 820 49.44 -6.57 -4.71
C GLU A 820 48.56 -5.70 -5.62
N ALA A 821 49.08 -5.28 -6.78
CA ALA A 821 48.33 -4.47 -7.73
C ALA A 821 47.16 -5.25 -8.34
N VAL A 822 47.39 -6.51 -8.75
CA VAL A 822 46.31 -7.34 -9.31
C VAL A 822 45.21 -7.56 -8.29
N LEU A 823 45.54 -7.89 -7.03
CA LEU A 823 44.54 -8.07 -5.98
C LEU A 823 43.78 -6.77 -5.66
N GLN A 824 44.40 -5.61 -5.79
CA GLN A 824 43.71 -4.31 -5.68
C GLN A 824 42.71 -4.10 -6.83
N ASP A 825 43.09 -4.47 -8.06
CA ASP A 825 42.19 -4.41 -9.23
C ASP A 825 41.02 -5.40 -9.08
N VAL A 826 41.26 -6.59 -8.52
CA VAL A 826 40.20 -7.55 -8.19
C VAL A 826 39.23 -6.98 -7.15
N ALA A 827 39.74 -6.40 -6.05
CA ALA A 827 38.89 -5.74 -5.06
C ALA A 827 38.09 -4.59 -5.68
N TRP A 828 38.70 -3.80 -6.55
CA TRP A 828 37.99 -2.75 -7.30
C TRP A 828 36.88 -3.33 -8.18
N ALA A 829 37.12 -4.43 -8.89
CA ALA A 829 36.13 -5.07 -9.75
C ALA A 829 34.95 -5.63 -8.94
N ILE A 830 35.21 -6.27 -7.80
CA ILE A 830 34.18 -6.78 -6.88
C ILE A 830 33.31 -5.63 -6.37
N LEU A 831 33.92 -4.55 -5.89
CA LEU A 831 33.20 -3.38 -5.34
C LEU A 831 32.43 -2.58 -6.41
N ASN A 832 32.74 -2.76 -7.68
CA ASN A 832 32.01 -2.19 -8.82
C ASN A 832 30.97 -3.14 -9.41
N SER A 833 30.89 -4.38 -8.92
CA SER A 833 29.95 -5.38 -9.43
C SER A 833 28.51 -5.04 -9.06
N ARG A 834 27.57 -5.55 -9.85
CA ARG A 834 26.13 -5.49 -9.51
C ARG A 834 25.85 -6.24 -8.21
N GLU A 835 26.53 -7.35 -7.98
CA GLU A 835 26.33 -8.15 -6.77
C GLU A 835 26.67 -7.36 -5.49
N PHE A 836 27.72 -6.54 -5.52
CA PHE A 836 28.06 -5.66 -4.41
C PHE A 836 27.02 -4.54 -4.20
N ALA A 837 26.58 -3.89 -5.29
CA ALA A 837 25.69 -2.73 -5.21
C ALA A 837 24.24 -3.05 -4.85
N PHE A 838 23.83 -4.32 -4.95
CA PHE A 838 22.47 -4.77 -4.71
C PHE A 838 22.41 -5.80 -3.56
N ASN A 839 21.37 -5.65 -2.75
CA ASN A 839 20.89 -6.64 -1.80
C ASN A 839 19.95 -7.61 -2.52
N HIS A 840 20.14 -8.91 -2.34
CA HIS A 840 19.48 -9.97 -3.09
C HIS A 840 19.09 -11.13 -2.18
#